data_AF-A0A9P1N6T7-F1
#
_entry.id   AF-A0A9P1N6T7-F1
#
_cell.length_a   1.000
_cell.length_b   1.000
_cell.length_c   1.000
_cell.angle_alpha   90.00
_cell.angle_beta   90.00
_cell.angle_gamma   90.00
#
_symmetry.space_group_name_H-M   'P 1'
#
loop_
_entity.id
_entity.type
_entity.pdbx_description
1 polymer ?
#
loop_
_entity_poly.entity_id
_entity_poly.type
_entity_poly.pdbx_seq_one_letter_code
_entity_poly.pdbx_strand_id
1 'polypeptide(L)'
;MDDYSLENIDLPAILPSENPEEEVSGNQPGHSSQTAKKVQKEEEYYEEAQSSSNLVESKNKPVVLEKCRICGGKAFGYNYEVLSCNACKMFFRRVIVDKLNYVCKSKNQCFSENTSDSRPKCRACRFQKCVSVGMKYSAPGKPATLSITASKIDSKDKVEMLPKLLESLLHLHSHKDFMFSNIWTDDDPSLWDLLKKSNKGFSAPLNKDKKEIAMTQWSFFGIYTAVEMLDIFNFLDDLSIEDKFVLIQNFGMKASLYTRGFACSQLKYDRLINPNGTDCYPDSVLQIPVFTEKFLNRIRRGLVQKINNTNVTPEEYILTLIVFFLNPALQDLSTSGRCQISTLQMQFSDLLLRHCLQKHQRNGPARFNELLSLGNVLNQQIEDVSYLCMIFGMFKKPPLIILSFDGFAAEYLKFNIVKSLDYIAKCGATTDRMYPVYPSKTFPNHYSIATGLHPQNHGIVDNSVYDKEIDQFVRVNNASSKKYYGGEPLWVKYKRTVQNASKVNILTWPGSEMNISQEFPIDKYEIYDMNRSLKSKFEEIFEILKSGNSGLIMSYYPEPDGIGHRGMKDKTKIKEVLQKIDKDLDFFIGRLKRAGFLDCLNLVIVSDHGMQLLYNKIQVNSKLSGIDLSNVQIKDNLLGSIHWKRPDEYQEEEIFERLACEMDNLRVYNRKTMPVRKHFTNHSRIGEIVIEGSPGITFASKSSKKQGDHGYDFNRKNMHAIFFARGPGIKKGTRIQPFQNVELMNLFIDLLEIPKEEKLKNDGNSGFFDGILVKPRKELIELKEHIRECEMLSDTQKPKSCGKSKTQPILKCSKTGQRLPFVPLNSVNSNNFCYESYCQDNIVKHANFTKVLTVFEGMTSQKSGFNNGEDLRFYDENYARNKEEKCEYLKNLKSISVRKTLADTYFELPDGFVEKILIPLDKLTEKYLNSYQTLFIISGTTIDSNYDGKMDDSSEIADKNKNPTHFYRIILSCSKNGWKSINPPRCKNPEEMKSLSFIFPIIQPKSWSCMDSNDIFIDYLAQILDIEKISGMKLQIEGATNQQNLMIRHRINLKLWNGKRNKRNGAGVLDFSMVLVCILATILG
;
A
#
# COMPACT_ATOMS: atom_id res chain seq x y z
N MET A 1 22.35 -7.43 48.98
CA MET A 1 21.88 -8.54 49.82
C MET A 1 21.26 -9.54 48.87
N ASP A 2 21.89 -10.72 48.83
CA ASP A 2 21.26 -12.02 48.59
C ASP A 2 20.67 -12.19 47.17
N ASP A 3 21.36 -12.67 46.13
CA ASP A 3 22.50 -13.61 45.94
C ASP A 3 22.09 -15.10 45.75
N TYR A 4 22.92 -15.88 45.05
CA TYR A 4 22.75 -17.28 44.57
C TYR A 4 21.70 -17.50 43.45
N SER A 5 21.89 -18.42 42.48
CA SER A 5 23.10 -19.15 42.03
C SER A 5 22.94 -19.74 40.62
N LEU A 6 24.06 -20.14 40.00
CA LEU A 6 24.13 -20.95 38.77
C LEU A 6 24.23 -22.45 39.10
N GLU A 7 23.76 -23.31 38.20
CA GLU A 7 24.18 -24.72 38.11
C GLU A 7 24.13 -25.20 36.64
N ASN A 8 24.86 -26.28 36.32
CA ASN A 8 25.17 -26.76 34.96
C ASN A 8 24.67 -28.22 34.75
N ILE A 9 25.18 -28.91 33.70
CA ILE A 9 25.23 -30.39 33.52
C ILE A 9 23.90 -30.98 32.96
N ASP A 10 23.86 -31.85 31.92
CA ASP A 10 24.93 -32.54 31.16
C ASP A 10 24.60 -32.81 29.65
N LEU A 11 25.55 -33.39 28.92
CA LEU A 11 25.42 -33.99 27.58
C LEU A 11 25.89 -35.47 27.56
N PRO A 12 25.29 -36.32 26.70
CA PRO A 12 25.98 -37.49 26.15
C PRO A 12 26.00 -37.51 24.59
N ALA A 13 26.84 -38.36 24.00
CA ALA A 13 27.13 -38.43 22.55
C ALA A 13 27.41 -39.88 22.06
N ILE A 14 27.95 -40.04 20.82
CA ILE A 14 28.46 -41.29 20.16
C ILE A 14 27.32 -42.09 19.44
N LEU A 15 27.19 -42.14 18.09
CA LEU A 15 28.02 -42.70 16.96
C LEU A 15 27.83 -44.24 16.75
N PRO A 16 28.15 -44.88 15.57
CA PRO A 16 28.32 -44.43 14.16
C PRO A 16 27.71 -45.41 13.08
N SER A 17 28.22 -45.34 11.82
CA SER A 17 28.19 -46.33 10.69
C SER A 17 27.03 -46.23 9.64
N GLU A 18 27.17 -46.58 8.34
CA GLU A 18 28.35 -46.78 7.45
C GLU A 18 27.97 -46.70 5.94
N ASN A 19 28.95 -46.84 5.03
CA ASN A 19 28.89 -46.77 3.53
C ASN A 19 28.66 -48.19 2.88
N PRO A 20 28.74 -48.50 1.54
CA PRO A 20 29.39 -47.79 0.40
C PRO A 20 28.78 -47.92 -1.04
N GLU A 21 29.54 -47.46 -2.06
CA GLU A 21 29.65 -47.90 -3.51
C GLU A 21 28.41 -47.84 -4.45
N GLU A 22 28.47 -47.76 -5.80
CA GLU A 22 29.45 -47.70 -6.93
C GLU A 22 28.74 -46.83 -8.06
N GLU A 23 29.20 -46.39 -9.24
CA GLU A 23 30.43 -46.08 -10.02
C GLU A 23 30.00 -46.03 -11.54
N VAL A 24 30.90 -45.73 -12.50
CA VAL A 24 30.85 -46.03 -13.98
C VAL A 24 30.14 -45.09 -15.02
N SER A 25 30.96 -44.27 -15.70
CA SER A 25 30.94 -43.90 -17.16
C SER A 25 29.93 -42.89 -17.77
N GLY A 26 30.20 -42.36 -18.99
CA GLY A 26 29.14 -41.68 -19.78
C GLY A 26 29.37 -40.73 -21.00
N ASN A 27 30.51 -40.70 -21.71
CA ASN A 27 30.68 -40.11 -23.08
C ASN A 27 30.41 -38.60 -23.43
N GLN A 28 31.25 -38.06 -24.32
CA GLN A 28 31.02 -36.90 -25.22
C GLN A 28 30.65 -37.43 -26.65
N PRO A 29 30.64 -36.69 -27.79
CA PRO A 29 30.77 -35.24 -28.09
C PRO A 29 29.72 -34.67 -29.09
N GLY A 30 29.88 -33.41 -29.56
CA GLY A 30 29.03 -32.84 -30.64
C GLY A 30 29.46 -31.48 -31.22
N HIS A 31 30.16 -31.48 -32.37
CA HIS A 31 30.48 -30.30 -33.22
C HIS A 31 29.31 -29.92 -34.18
N SER A 32 29.23 -28.73 -34.82
CA SER A 32 29.81 -27.39 -34.55
C SER A 32 28.88 -26.21 -35.01
N SER A 33 28.93 -25.49 -36.17
CA SER A 33 29.82 -25.42 -37.34
C SER A 33 29.61 -24.12 -38.18
N GLN A 34 30.69 -23.37 -38.55
CA GLN A 34 30.81 -22.54 -39.79
C GLN A 34 29.84 -21.30 -39.98
N THR A 35 29.95 -20.31 -40.89
CA THR A 35 30.97 -19.67 -41.79
C THR A 35 30.40 -18.30 -42.28
N ALA A 36 31.05 -17.39 -43.02
CA ALA A 36 32.41 -16.82 -43.00
C ALA A 36 32.57 -15.69 -44.08
N LYS A 37 33.57 -14.79 -43.93
CA LYS A 37 34.20 -13.94 -45.00
C LYS A 37 33.31 -12.77 -45.54
N LYS A 38 33.82 -11.70 -46.21
CA LYS A 38 35.17 -11.34 -46.71
C LYS A 38 35.30 -9.80 -46.97
N VAL A 39 36.52 -9.24 -46.93
CA VAL A 39 37.07 -8.14 -47.81
C VAL A 39 36.41 -6.72 -47.77
N GLN A 40 37.05 -5.59 -48.10
CA GLN A 40 38.43 -5.03 -48.00
C GLN A 40 38.48 -3.70 -48.82
N LYS A 41 39.13 -2.63 -48.32
CA LYS A 41 39.96 -1.60 -49.04
C LYS A 41 40.24 -0.41 -48.08
N GLU A 42 41.52 -0.06 -47.88
CA GLU A 42 42.21 1.17 -48.33
C GLU A 42 41.72 2.45 -47.60
N GLU A 43 42.51 3.17 -46.80
CA GLU A 43 43.84 3.78 -47.03
C GLU A 43 43.84 4.84 -48.15
N GLU A 44 43.58 6.11 -47.81
CA GLU A 44 44.54 7.21 -48.05
C GLU A 44 44.22 8.52 -47.30
N TYR A 45 45.11 9.51 -47.49
CA TYR A 45 45.09 10.92 -47.08
C TYR A 45 45.32 11.34 -45.61
N TYR A 46 46.30 12.23 -45.48
CA TYR A 46 46.67 13.08 -44.35
C TYR A 46 46.75 14.52 -44.88
N GLU A 47 46.78 15.52 -43.99
CA GLU A 47 46.79 16.97 -44.32
C GLU A 47 45.42 17.45 -44.85
N GLU A 48 44.82 18.55 -44.37
CA GLU A 48 45.35 19.92 -44.28
C GLU A 48 44.98 20.69 -42.97
N ALA A 49 45.37 21.98 -42.96
CA ALA A 49 44.74 23.09 -42.24
C ALA A 49 44.83 23.14 -40.69
N GLN A 50 45.95 23.68 -40.21
CA GLN A 50 45.96 24.46 -38.97
C GLN A 50 45.16 25.76 -39.15
N SER A 51 44.41 26.22 -38.14
CA SER A 51 44.26 27.66 -37.86
C SER A 51 43.76 27.98 -36.43
N SER A 52 44.20 29.14 -35.94
CA SER A 52 43.71 30.02 -34.86
C SER A 52 42.43 29.68 -34.05
N SER A 53 42.31 30.04 -32.76
CA SER A 53 43.26 30.64 -31.78
C SER A 53 42.60 30.91 -30.42
N ASN A 54 43.39 30.84 -29.31
CA ASN A 54 43.31 31.70 -28.09
C ASN A 54 41.99 31.73 -27.25
N LEU A 55 41.96 31.92 -25.93
CA LEU A 55 42.90 31.95 -24.78
C LEU A 55 42.03 31.55 -23.53
N VAL A 56 42.50 31.19 -22.33
CA VAL A 56 43.48 31.79 -21.42
C VAL A 56 44.12 30.68 -20.54
N GLU A 57 45.39 30.84 -20.15
CA GLU A 57 46.08 29.92 -19.23
C GLU A 57 45.74 30.12 -17.74
N SER A 58 45.91 29.07 -16.92
CA SER A 58 46.47 29.24 -15.58
C SER A 58 47.56 28.19 -15.31
N LYS A 59 48.61 28.58 -14.57
CA LYS A 59 49.92 27.93 -14.63
C LYS A 59 50.11 26.87 -13.54
N ASN A 60 50.65 25.71 -13.92
CA ASN A 60 51.50 24.90 -13.04
C ASN A 60 52.53 24.11 -13.86
N LYS A 61 53.72 23.89 -13.29
CA LYS A 61 54.89 23.36 -14.03
C LYS A 61 54.69 21.89 -14.44
N PRO A 62 55.13 21.47 -15.64
CA PRO A 62 55.06 20.08 -16.07
C PRO A 62 56.05 19.20 -15.30
N VAL A 63 55.60 18.03 -14.88
CA VAL A 63 56.47 16.95 -14.39
C VAL A 63 57.21 16.30 -15.58
N VAL A 64 58.41 15.78 -15.34
CA VAL A 64 59.35 15.29 -16.37
C VAL A 64 58.70 14.23 -17.27
N LEU A 65 58.82 14.42 -18.59
CA LEU A 65 58.36 13.47 -19.61
C LEU A 65 59.25 12.23 -19.66
N GLU A 66 58.85 11.18 -18.96
CA GLU A 66 59.63 9.93 -18.94
C GLU A 66 59.66 9.22 -20.31
N LYS A 67 60.82 8.61 -20.60
CA LYS A 67 61.10 7.93 -21.86
C LYS A 67 60.86 6.42 -21.75
N CYS A 68 60.24 5.84 -22.78
CA CYS A 68 60.04 4.41 -22.95
C CYS A 68 61.39 3.68 -22.90
N ARG A 69 61.56 2.75 -21.94
CA ARG A 69 62.82 2.01 -21.70
C ARG A 69 63.26 1.15 -22.89
N ILE A 70 62.37 0.87 -23.85
CA ILE A 70 62.63 0.06 -25.05
C ILE A 70 63.04 0.92 -26.25
N CYS A 71 62.56 2.16 -26.39
CA CYS A 71 62.73 2.93 -27.63
C CYS A 71 62.89 4.46 -27.49
N GLY A 72 63.09 5.00 -26.28
CA GLY A 72 63.38 6.42 -26.04
C GLY A 72 62.23 7.42 -26.26
N GLY A 73 61.19 7.07 -27.00
CA GLY A 73 60.00 7.91 -27.19
C GLY A 73 59.13 8.04 -25.93
N LYS A 74 58.19 8.99 -25.91
CA LYS A 74 57.29 9.28 -24.77
C LYS A 74 56.61 8.01 -24.24
N ALA A 75 56.76 7.71 -22.95
CA ALA A 75 56.04 6.62 -22.30
C ALA A 75 54.57 6.99 -22.08
N PHE A 76 53.71 5.96 -21.96
CA PHE A 76 52.29 6.10 -21.61
C PHE A 76 51.93 5.42 -20.28
N GLY A 77 52.92 4.84 -19.59
CA GLY A 77 52.78 4.12 -18.33
C GLY A 77 53.64 2.85 -18.31
N TYR A 78 53.57 2.11 -17.21
CA TYR A 78 54.14 0.77 -17.11
C TYR A 78 53.23 -0.22 -17.84
N ASN A 79 53.82 -1.07 -18.69
CA ASN A 79 53.12 -2.15 -19.36
C ASN A 79 54.03 -3.37 -19.35
N TYR A 80 53.51 -4.55 -18.99
CA TYR A 80 54.33 -5.76 -18.85
C TYR A 80 55.53 -5.52 -17.93
N GLU A 81 55.26 -4.95 -16.75
CA GLU A 81 56.24 -4.55 -15.73
C GLU A 81 57.21 -3.41 -16.12
N VAL A 82 57.17 -2.88 -17.36
CA VAL A 82 58.15 -1.89 -17.84
C VAL A 82 57.52 -0.60 -18.37
N LEU A 83 58.05 0.54 -17.90
CA LEU A 83 57.74 1.88 -18.41
C LEU A 83 57.95 1.98 -19.93
N SER A 84 56.87 2.15 -20.68
CA SER A 84 56.86 1.95 -22.13
C SER A 84 55.80 2.77 -22.86
N CYS A 85 55.98 2.91 -24.18
CA CYS A 85 54.98 3.52 -25.07
C CYS A 85 54.03 2.45 -25.65
N ASN A 86 52.83 2.86 -26.07
CA ASN A 86 51.82 1.96 -26.65
C ASN A 86 52.35 1.14 -27.85
N ALA A 87 53.26 1.71 -28.66
CA ALA A 87 53.89 0.97 -29.76
C ALA A 87 54.81 -0.17 -29.29
N CYS A 88 55.47 -0.06 -28.13
CA CYS A 88 56.27 -1.15 -27.57
C CYS A 88 55.41 -2.17 -26.80
N LYS A 89 54.40 -1.71 -26.05
CA LYS A 89 53.35 -2.55 -25.45
C LYS A 89 52.71 -3.48 -26.48
N MET A 90 52.18 -2.93 -27.57
CA MET A 90 51.46 -3.69 -28.58
C MET A 90 52.39 -4.58 -29.41
N PHE A 91 53.63 -4.14 -29.65
CA PHE A 91 54.66 -4.98 -30.26
C PHE A 91 54.97 -6.21 -29.39
N PHE A 92 55.36 -6.02 -28.12
CA PHE A 92 55.70 -7.12 -27.22
C PHE A 92 54.55 -8.12 -27.03
N ARG A 93 53.32 -7.61 -26.81
CA ARG A 93 52.11 -8.44 -26.76
C ARG A 93 51.98 -9.31 -28.02
N ARG A 94 52.10 -8.72 -29.21
CA ARG A 94 51.92 -9.43 -30.48
C ARG A 94 52.98 -10.52 -30.68
N VAL A 95 54.23 -10.27 -30.30
CA VAL A 95 55.30 -11.29 -30.41
C VAL A 95 55.00 -12.50 -29.53
N ILE A 96 54.56 -12.30 -28.28
CA ILE A 96 54.26 -13.40 -27.35
C ILE A 96 52.96 -14.13 -27.74
N VAL A 97 51.86 -13.40 -27.95
CA VAL A 97 50.53 -13.99 -28.18
C VAL A 97 50.46 -14.73 -29.52
N ASP A 98 50.96 -14.13 -30.59
CA ASP A 98 50.92 -14.70 -31.93
C ASP A 98 52.15 -15.61 -32.20
N LYS A 99 52.97 -15.88 -31.16
CA LYS A 99 54.19 -16.72 -31.17
C LYS A 99 55.18 -16.39 -32.30
N LEU A 100 55.36 -15.10 -32.61
CA LEU A 100 56.13 -14.64 -33.77
C LEU A 100 57.64 -14.76 -33.52
N ASN A 101 58.31 -15.67 -34.22
CA ASN A 101 59.77 -15.74 -34.16
C ASN A 101 60.42 -14.72 -35.13
N TYR A 102 61.38 -13.93 -34.63
CA TYR A 102 62.13 -12.95 -35.43
C TYR A 102 63.64 -13.20 -35.29
N VAL A 103 64.27 -13.66 -36.37
CA VAL A 103 65.73 -13.87 -36.45
C VAL A 103 66.43 -12.55 -36.83
N CYS A 104 67.50 -12.21 -36.14
CA CYS A 104 68.33 -11.05 -36.47
C CYS A 104 69.38 -11.39 -37.55
N LYS A 105 69.33 -10.74 -38.71
CA LYS A 105 70.35 -10.88 -39.77
C LYS A 105 71.74 -10.31 -39.39
N SER A 106 71.85 -9.59 -38.28
CA SER A 106 73.07 -8.88 -37.84
C SER A 106 73.49 -9.28 -36.41
N LYS A 107 73.49 -10.59 -36.13
CA LYS A 107 74.01 -11.20 -34.86
C LYS A 107 73.54 -10.50 -33.57
N ASN A 108 72.28 -10.07 -33.52
CA ASN A 108 71.66 -9.34 -32.40
C ASN A 108 72.26 -7.96 -32.04
N GLN A 109 73.09 -7.35 -32.89
CA GLN A 109 73.76 -6.07 -32.65
C GLN A 109 73.07 -4.86 -33.32
N CYS A 110 71.75 -4.88 -33.54
CA CYS A 110 71.03 -3.79 -34.24
C CYS A 110 70.75 -2.53 -33.39
N PHE A 111 71.43 -2.35 -32.26
CA PHE A 111 71.55 -1.09 -31.54
C PHE A 111 72.91 -1.07 -30.81
N SER A 112 73.49 0.11 -30.61
CA SER A 112 74.68 0.31 -29.76
C SER A 112 74.31 1.23 -28.59
N GLU A 113 74.83 0.93 -27.41
CA GLU A 113 74.49 1.71 -26.20
C GLU A 113 75.29 3.03 -26.10
N ASN A 114 76.29 3.21 -26.98
CA ASN A 114 77.15 4.39 -27.05
C ASN A 114 76.77 5.37 -28.18
N THR A 115 75.50 5.42 -28.61
CA THR A 115 74.99 6.48 -29.51
C THR A 115 73.67 7.05 -29.02
N SER A 116 73.39 8.31 -29.36
CA SER A 116 72.25 9.08 -28.84
C SER A 116 70.86 8.61 -29.32
N ASP A 117 70.81 7.62 -30.22
CA ASP A 117 69.57 7.05 -30.75
C ASP A 117 69.33 5.61 -30.27
N SER A 118 68.84 5.46 -29.05
CA SER A 118 68.54 4.16 -28.42
C SER A 118 67.30 3.44 -28.98
N ARG A 119 66.98 3.61 -30.28
CA ARG A 119 65.82 3.00 -30.96
C ARG A 119 66.21 1.66 -31.61
N PRO A 120 65.58 0.53 -31.23
CA PRO A 120 65.90 -0.78 -31.81
C PRO A 120 65.57 -0.86 -33.31
N LYS A 121 66.60 -1.04 -34.15
CA LYS A 121 66.49 -0.92 -35.61
C LYS A 121 65.94 -2.17 -36.32
N CYS A 122 65.74 -3.29 -35.62
CA CYS A 122 65.09 -4.49 -36.18
C CYS A 122 64.14 -5.16 -35.17
N ARG A 123 63.17 -5.95 -35.66
CA ARG A 123 62.13 -6.58 -34.82
C ARG A 123 62.72 -7.57 -33.81
N ALA A 124 63.72 -8.36 -34.20
CA ALA A 124 64.43 -9.30 -33.32
C ALA A 124 65.07 -8.59 -32.12
N CYS A 125 65.93 -7.61 -32.37
CA CYS A 125 66.60 -6.84 -31.31
C CYS A 125 65.62 -6.00 -30.49
N ARG A 126 64.52 -5.52 -31.08
CA ARG A 126 63.45 -4.84 -30.34
C ARG A 126 62.80 -5.77 -29.31
N PHE A 127 62.50 -7.01 -29.70
CA PHE A 127 61.92 -8.00 -28.80
C PHE A 127 62.92 -8.43 -27.73
N GLN A 128 64.18 -8.69 -28.11
CA GLN A 128 65.24 -9.00 -27.17
C GLN A 128 65.47 -7.86 -26.15
N LYS A 129 65.42 -6.58 -26.58
CA LYS A 129 65.50 -5.44 -25.66
C LYS A 129 64.26 -5.30 -24.77
N CYS A 130 63.05 -5.65 -25.26
CA CYS A 130 61.86 -5.74 -24.39
C CYS A 130 62.10 -6.74 -23.24
N VAL A 131 62.55 -7.95 -23.57
CA VAL A 131 62.84 -9.01 -22.58
C VAL A 131 63.98 -8.58 -21.63
N SER A 132 65.08 -8.01 -22.15
CA SER A 132 66.22 -7.65 -21.31
C SER A 132 66.05 -6.39 -20.45
N VAL A 133 65.04 -5.55 -20.72
CA VAL A 133 64.59 -4.51 -19.76
C VAL A 133 63.49 -5.03 -18.81
N GLY A 134 63.19 -6.33 -18.84
CA GLY A 134 62.30 -6.99 -17.87
C GLY A 134 60.85 -7.19 -18.31
N MET A 135 60.48 -7.02 -19.59
CA MET A 135 59.07 -7.21 -19.98
C MET A 135 58.61 -8.65 -19.82
N LYS A 136 57.58 -8.88 -18.99
CA LYS A 136 56.93 -10.18 -18.79
C LYS A 136 55.46 -10.17 -19.24
N TYR A 137 55.04 -11.19 -19.97
CA TYR A 137 53.66 -11.34 -20.41
C TYR A 137 52.88 -12.30 -19.51
N SER A 138 52.09 -11.74 -18.60
CA SER A 138 51.02 -12.46 -17.89
C SER A 138 49.73 -12.41 -18.71
N ALA A 139 48.97 -13.50 -18.73
CA ALA A 139 47.67 -13.52 -19.40
C ALA A 139 46.65 -12.60 -18.69
N PRO A 140 45.79 -11.85 -19.41
CA PRO A 140 44.72 -11.08 -18.79
C PRO A 140 43.76 -12.02 -18.06
N GLY A 141 43.55 -11.81 -16.76
CA GLY A 141 42.63 -12.60 -15.94
C GLY A 141 43.17 -13.06 -14.58
N LYS A 142 44.49 -12.99 -14.33
CA LYS A 142 45.07 -13.13 -12.99
C LYS A 142 46.20 -12.12 -12.76
N PRO A 143 46.10 -11.25 -11.74
CA PRO A 143 47.28 -10.70 -11.08
C PRO A 143 48.16 -11.84 -10.54
N ALA A 144 49.45 -11.59 -10.31
CA ALA A 144 50.22 -12.49 -9.46
C ALA A 144 49.63 -12.42 -8.04
N THR A 145 49.04 -13.52 -7.57
CA THR A 145 48.38 -13.55 -6.25
C THR A 145 49.38 -13.25 -5.15
N LEU A 146 49.08 -12.22 -4.36
CA LEU A 146 49.81 -11.91 -3.14
C LEU A 146 49.47 -12.98 -2.10
N SER A 147 50.26 -14.06 -2.10
CA SER A 147 50.17 -15.16 -1.13
C SER A 147 50.69 -14.71 0.26
N ILE A 148 49.98 -13.73 0.82
CA ILE A 148 50.05 -13.28 2.20
C ILE A 148 49.20 -14.26 3.01
N THR A 149 49.67 -15.51 3.11
CA THR A 149 49.11 -16.46 4.07
C THR A 149 49.47 -15.95 5.47
N ALA A 150 48.50 -15.88 6.39
CA ALA A 150 48.69 -15.31 7.73
C ALA A 150 49.85 -15.98 8.53
N SER A 151 50.20 -17.21 8.15
CA SER A 151 51.31 -18.02 8.64
C SER A 151 52.73 -17.52 8.30
N LYS A 152 52.90 -16.51 7.44
CA LYS A 152 54.23 -16.03 6.99
C LYS A 152 54.71 -14.70 7.59
N ILE A 153 53.97 -14.10 8.53
CA ILE A 153 54.37 -12.83 9.20
C ILE A 153 55.11 -13.11 10.52
N ASP A 154 56.06 -14.06 10.51
CA ASP A 154 56.88 -14.39 11.68
C ASP A 154 57.95 -13.30 11.97
N SER A 155 58.61 -13.44 13.11
CA SER A 155 59.18 -12.39 13.95
C SER A 155 60.54 -11.82 13.51
N LYS A 156 61.21 -12.39 12.49
CA LYS A 156 62.62 -12.07 12.19
C LYS A 156 62.90 -11.22 10.95
N ASP A 157 62.17 -11.38 9.84
CA ASP A 157 62.45 -10.67 8.57
C ASP A 157 61.68 -9.33 8.39
N LYS A 158 61.12 -8.80 9.48
CA LYS A 158 60.06 -7.78 9.50
C LYS A 158 60.43 -6.37 9.01
N VAL A 159 61.67 -6.11 8.62
CA VAL A 159 62.13 -4.79 8.13
C VAL A 159 62.17 -4.72 6.60
N GLU A 160 62.67 -5.76 5.91
CA GLU A 160 62.79 -5.76 4.44
C GLU A 160 61.48 -6.08 3.69
N MET A 161 60.52 -6.73 4.35
CA MET A 161 59.28 -7.16 3.69
C MET A 161 58.26 -6.02 3.53
N LEU A 162 58.25 -5.02 4.42
CA LEU A 162 57.26 -3.94 4.41
C LEU A 162 57.28 -3.10 3.11
N PRO A 163 58.43 -2.68 2.54
CA PRO A 163 58.46 -1.99 1.26
C PRO A 163 57.91 -2.83 0.10
N LYS A 164 58.31 -4.11 0.02
CA LYS A 164 57.91 -5.06 -1.04
C LYS A 164 56.39 -5.34 -1.00
N LEU A 165 55.83 -5.46 0.21
CA LEU A 165 54.39 -5.58 0.45
C LEU A 165 53.65 -4.31 0.01
N LEU A 166 54.12 -3.13 0.42
CA LEU A 166 53.51 -1.85 0.05
C LEU A 166 53.56 -1.59 -1.46
N GLU A 167 54.69 -1.83 -2.12
CA GLU A 167 54.83 -1.71 -3.58
C GLU A 167 53.81 -2.58 -4.33
N SER A 168 53.65 -3.83 -3.89
CA SER A 168 52.70 -4.77 -4.49
C SER A 168 51.24 -4.35 -4.28
N LEU A 169 50.92 -3.80 -3.11
CA LEU A 169 49.61 -3.23 -2.77
C LEU A 169 49.31 -1.96 -3.59
N LEU A 170 50.29 -1.07 -3.76
CA LEU A 170 50.17 0.15 -4.57
C LEU A 170 49.92 -0.17 -6.04
N HIS A 171 50.62 -1.16 -6.59
CA HIS A 171 50.36 -1.68 -7.93
C HIS A 171 48.93 -2.22 -8.07
N LEU A 172 48.43 -2.95 -7.06
CA LEU A 172 47.07 -3.49 -7.03
C LEU A 172 45.99 -2.38 -7.00
N HIS A 173 46.13 -1.38 -6.13
CA HIS A 173 45.24 -0.21 -6.11
C HIS A 173 45.25 0.53 -7.46
N SER A 174 46.44 0.78 -8.02
CA SER A 174 46.60 1.43 -9.33
C SER A 174 45.89 0.67 -10.46
N HIS A 175 45.93 -0.67 -10.42
CA HIS A 175 45.19 -1.50 -11.37
C HIS A 175 43.67 -1.33 -11.22
N LYS A 176 43.15 -1.17 -10.00
CA LYS A 176 41.72 -1.09 -9.71
C LYS A 176 41.10 0.26 -10.01
N ASP A 177 41.80 1.34 -9.70
CA ASP A 177 41.41 2.68 -10.12
C ASP A 177 41.36 2.78 -11.66
N PHE A 178 42.24 2.05 -12.36
CA PHE A 178 42.13 1.85 -13.80
C PHE A 178 40.87 1.06 -14.19
N MET A 179 40.56 -0.09 -13.57
CA MET A 179 39.34 -0.87 -13.85
C MET A 179 38.07 -0.01 -13.67
N PHE A 180 37.92 0.62 -12.50
CA PHE A 180 36.80 1.50 -12.13
C PHE A 180 36.61 2.70 -13.09
N SER A 181 37.70 3.17 -13.70
CA SER A 181 37.68 4.32 -14.62
C SER A 181 37.58 3.96 -16.11
N ASN A 182 37.68 2.67 -16.50
CA ASN A 182 37.82 2.26 -17.90
C ASN A 182 36.96 1.07 -18.34
N ILE A 183 36.25 0.38 -17.43
CA ILE A 183 35.47 -0.83 -17.73
C ILE A 183 33.99 -0.63 -17.43
N TRP A 184 33.16 -1.24 -18.28
CA TRP A 184 31.71 -1.26 -18.19
C TRP A 184 31.18 -2.69 -18.23
N THR A 185 30.04 -2.93 -17.57
CA THR A 185 29.12 -4.00 -17.94
C THR A 185 27.67 -3.52 -17.81
N ASP A 186 26.76 -4.19 -18.51
CA ASP A 186 25.31 -4.06 -18.34
C ASP A 186 24.73 -5.22 -17.49
N ASP A 187 25.56 -6.10 -16.90
CA ASP A 187 25.17 -7.13 -15.93
C ASP A 187 24.86 -6.57 -14.53
N ASP A 188 23.83 -7.10 -13.86
CA ASP A 188 23.45 -6.79 -12.46
C ASP A 188 23.51 -8.05 -11.56
N PRO A 189 24.71 -8.59 -11.25
CA PRO A 189 24.87 -9.77 -10.40
C PRO A 189 24.60 -9.45 -8.93
N SER A 190 23.96 -10.38 -8.20
CA SER A 190 23.79 -10.23 -6.75
C SER A 190 25.12 -10.36 -6.01
N LEU A 191 25.18 -9.91 -4.76
CA LEU A 191 26.37 -10.06 -3.92
C LEU A 191 26.78 -11.54 -3.73
N TRP A 192 25.81 -12.47 -3.77
CA TRP A 192 26.09 -13.92 -3.77
C TRP A 192 26.65 -14.42 -5.10
N ASP A 193 26.29 -13.82 -6.23
CA ASP A 193 26.83 -14.18 -7.54
C ASP A 193 28.27 -13.67 -7.72
N LEU A 194 28.59 -12.52 -7.13
CA LEU A 194 29.97 -12.04 -7.02
C LEU A 194 30.82 -13.03 -6.21
N LEU A 195 30.34 -13.43 -5.01
CA LEU A 195 31.04 -14.37 -4.13
C LEU A 195 31.19 -15.80 -4.68
N LYS A 196 30.28 -16.26 -5.55
CA LYS A 196 30.31 -17.61 -6.13
C LYS A 196 31.10 -17.72 -7.43
N LYS A 197 31.42 -16.61 -8.12
CA LYS A 197 32.04 -16.62 -9.45
C LYS A 197 33.57 -16.58 -9.40
N SER A 198 34.20 -17.74 -9.32
CA SER A 198 35.64 -17.82 -9.59
C SER A 198 35.97 -17.60 -11.08
N ASN A 199 36.94 -16.73 -11.37
CA ASN A 199 37.73 -16.67 -12.62
C ASN A 199 37.01 -16.33 -13.96
N LYS A 200 35.84 -15.66 -13.97
CA LYS A 200 35.26 -15.07 -15.21
C LYS A 200 34.74 -13.65 -14.98
N GLY A 201 35.62 -12.67 -15.14
CA GLY A 201 35.31 -11.25 -14.93
C GLY A 201 34.43 -10.63 -16.01
N PHE A 202 33.68 -9.60 -15.63
CA PHE A 202 32.78 -8.84 -16.49
C PHE A 202 33.52 -7.65 -17.11
N SER A 203 33.64 -7.58 -18.45
CA SER A 203 34.21 -6.37 -19.08
C SER A 203 33.88 -6.20 -20.57
N ALA A 204 33.27 -5.06 -20.88
CA ALA A 204 33.55 -4.32 -22.11
C ALA A 204 34.33 -3.03 -21.74
N PRO A 205 35.19 -2.49 -22.62
CA PRO A 205 35.78 -1.18 -22.40
C PRO A 205 34.69 -0.10 -22.42
N LEU A 206 34.84 0.94 -21.60
CA LEU A 206 33.89 2.06 -21.54
C LEU A 206 33.73 2.70 -22.92
N ASN A 207 32.52 2.65 -23.50
CA ASN A 207 32.26 3.40 -24.73
C ASN A 207 32.21 4.90 -24.41
N LYS A 208 33.13 5.67 -25.00
CA LYS A 208 33.24 7.12 -24.83
C LYS A 208 32.00 7.91 -25.28
N ASP A 209 31.14 7.28 -26.09
CA ASP A 209 29.92 7.91 -26.60
C ASP A 209 28.73 7.82 -25.62
N LYS A 210 28.77 6.94 -24.60
CA LYS A 210 27.78 6.92 -23.50
C LYS A 210 28.00 8.13 -22.58
N LYS A 211 27.39 9.29 -22.90
CA LYS A 211 27.53 10.55 -22.14
C LYS A 211 26.95 10.51 -20.72
N GLU A 212 26.01 9.62 -20.42
CA GLU A 212 25.36 9.53 -19.10
C GLU A 212 25.50 8.12 -18.52
N ILE A 213 25.84 8.08 -17.22
CA ILE A 213 25.98 6.86 -16.40
C ILE A 213 25.25 7.14 -15.09
N ALA A 214 24.37 6.23 -14.67
CA ALA A 214 23.55 6.42 -13.48
C ALA A 214 24.36 6.31 -12.17
N MET A 215 23.91 7.03 -11.13
CA MET A 215 24.51 6.97 -9.79
C MET A 215 24.52 5.54 -9.20
N THR A 216 23.49 4.76 -9.50
CA THR A 216 23.39 3.33 -9.13
C THR A 216 24.47 2.48 -9.79
N GLN A 217 24.78 2.75 -11.06
CA GLN A 217 25.82 2.03 -11.81
C GLN A 217 27.22 2.39 -11.27
N TRP A 218 27.51 3.67 -10.98
CA TRP A 218 28.75 4.07 -10.29
C TRP A 218 28.89 3.39 -8.92
N SER A 219 27.79 3.26 -8.17
CA SER A 219 27.77 2.56 -6.87
C SER A 219 28.07 1.08 -7.03
N PHE A 220 27.49 0.41 -8.04
CA PHE A 220 27.77 -0.98 -8.39
C PHE A 220 29.25 -1.19 -8.74
N PHE A 221 29.83 -0.40 -9.65
CA PHE A 221 31.25 -0.53 -10.01
C PHE A 221 32.19 -0.30 -8.83
N GLY A 222 31.83 0.60 -7.91
CA GLY A 222 32.59 0.88 -6.69
C GLY A 222 32.58 -0.31 -5.72
N ILE A 223 31.44 -1.00 -5.57
CA ILE A 223 31.33 -2.23 -4.78
C ILE A 223 32.08 -3.37 -5.49
N TYR A 224 31.85 -3.59 -6.78
CA TYR A 224 32.47 -4.68 -7.55
C TYR A 224 34.01 -4.61 -7.53
N THR A 225 34.59 -3.44 -7.80
CA THR A 225 36.06 -3.28 -7.80
C THR A 225 36.68 -3.41 -6.41
N ALA A 226 35.90 -3.13 -5.35
CA ALA A 226 36.27 -3.40 -3.96
C ALA A 226 36.17 -4.88 -3.59
N VAL A 227 35.13 -5.62 -4.02
CA VAL A 227 35.02 -7.09 -3.84
C VAL A 227 36.24 -7.78 -4.45
N GLU A 228 36.49 -7.51 -5.73
CA GLU A 228 37.66 -7.99 -6.47
C GLU A 228 39.00 -7.61 -5.80
N MET A 229 39.03 -6.68 -4.84
CA MET A 229 40.25 -6.30 -4.11
C MET A 229 40.55 -7.25 -2.95
N LEU A 230 39.51 -7.82 -2.37
CA LEU A 230 39.61 -8.73 -1.24
C LEU A 230 39.98 -10.13 -1.72
N ASP A 231 39.44 -10.55 -2.86
CA ASP A 231 39.73 -11.84 -3.54
C ASP A 231 41.21 -12.03 -3.93
N ILE A 232 42.02 -10.97 -3.84
CA ILE A 232 43.46 -10.98 -4.15
C ILE A 232 44.31 -11.18 -2.88
N PHE A 233 43.69 -11.14 -1.70
CA PHE A 233 44.28 -11.59 -0.44
C PHE A 233 43.76 -12.99 -0.10
N ASN A 234 44.65 -13.98 -0.11
CA ASN A 234 44.31 -15.38 0.20
C ASN A 234 43.64 -15.61 1.57
N PHE A 235 43.68 -14.65 2.51
CA PHE A 235 42.96 -14.80 3.78
C PHE A 235 41.42 -14.87 3.61
N LEU A 236 40.87 -14.42 2.48
CA LEU A 236 39.45 -14.66 2.18
C LEU A 236 39.17 -16.14 1.94
N ASP A 237 40.12 -16.93 1.42
CA ASP A 237 39.91 -18.36 1.15
C ASP A 237 39.57 -19.12 2.45
N ASP A 238 40.22 -18.76 3.55
CA ASP A 238 40.08 -19.37 4.89
C ASP A 238 38.75 -19.04 5.62
N LEU A 239 37.92 -18.14 5.10
CA LEU A 239 36.63 -17.77 5.69
C LEU A 239 35.46 -18.62 5.12
N SER A 240 34.38 -18.77 5.89
CA SER A 240 33.10 -19.28 5.36
C SER A 240 32.52 -18.32 4.31
N ILE A 241 31.64 -18.79 3.43
CA ILE A 241 31.02 -17.92 2.41
C ILE A 241 30.03 -16.94 3.06
N GLU A 242 29.47 -17.31 4.20
CA GLU A 242 28.65 -16.51 5.10
C GLU A 242 29.46 -15.39 5.76
N ASP A 243 30.63 -15.69 6.33
CA ASP A 243 31.54 -14.68 6.90
C ASP A 243 32.04 -13.72 5.82
N LYS A 244 32.38 -14.24 4.63
CA LYS A 244 32.71 -13.41 3.45
C LYS A 244 31.55 -12.48 3.08
N PHE A 245 30.32 -12.96 3.07
CA PHE A 245 29.13 -12.15 2.80
C PHE A 245 28.94 -11.02 3.82
N VAL A 246 28.94 -11.34 5.13
CA VAL A 246 28.80 -10.37 6.22
C VAL A 246 29.89 -9.31 6.18
N LEU A 247 31.14 -9.73 5.96
CA LEU A 247 32.30 -8.86 5.92
C LEU A 247 32.25 -7.90 4.71
N ILE A 248 31.90 -8.41 3.51
CA ILE A 248 31.78 -7.59 2.30
C ILE A 248 30.58 -6.65 2.34
N GLN A 249 29.43 -7.11 2.83
CA GLN A 249 28.20 -6.30 2.96
C GLN A 249 28.45 -5.02 3.78
N ASN A 250 29.29 -5.11 4.82
CA ASN A 250 29.67 -3.98 5.66
C ASN A 250 30.83 -3.13 5.09
N PHE A 251 31.49 -3.59 4.03
CA PHE A 251 32.69 -2.99 3.44
C PHE A 251 32.48 -2.27 2.12
N GLY A 252 31.73 -2.84 1.18
CA GLY A 252 31.75 -2.41 -0.24
C GLY A 252 31.52 -0.90 -0.44
N MET A 253 30.62 -0.31 0.34
CA MET A 253 30.37 1.14 0.34
C MET A 253 31.46 1.95 1.05
N LYS A 254 32.08 1.43 2.13
CA LYS A 254 33.22 2.08 2.82
C LYS A 254 34.43 2.16 1.89
N ALA A 255 34.72 1.05 1.21
CA ALA A 255 35.76 0.95 0.21
C ALA A 255 35.54 1.94 -0.92
N SER A 256 34.39 1.86 -1.60
CA SER A 256 34.02 2.75 -2.70
C SER A 256 34.17 4.23 -2.33
N LEU A 257 33.63 4.66 -1.19
CA LEU A 257 33.74 6.05 -0.72
C LEU A 257 35.17 6.45 -0.36
N TYR A 258 35.95 5.58 0.29
CA TYR A 258 37.31 5.91 0.70
C TYR A 258 38.28 5.94 -0.49
N THR A 259 38.22 4.95 -1.39
CA THR A 259 38.94 4.95 -2.67
C THR A 259 38.61 6.19 -3.49
N ARG A 260 37.31 6.52 -3.65
CA ARG A 260 36.89 7.71 -4.41
C ARG A 260 37.33 9.01 -3.74
N GLY A 261 37.27 9.09 -2.41
CA GLY A 261 37.75 10.23 -1.63
C GLY A 261 39.25 10.46 -1.80
N PHE A 262 40.05 9.39 -1.73
CA PHE A 262 41.49 9.44 -1.94
C PHE A 262 41.85 9.81 -3.39
N ALA A 263 41.22 9.18 -4.39
CA ALA A 263 41.42 9.53 -5.80
C ALA A 263 41.06 11.00 -6.11
N CYS A 264 39.97 11.53 -5.52
CA CYS A 264 39.60 12.94 -5.67
C CYS A 264 40.62 13.89 -4.99
N SER A 265 41.16 13.51 -3.83
CA SER A 265 42.24 14.23 -3.14
C SER A 265 43.52 14.30 -3.99
N GLN A 266 43.99 13.17 -4.54
CA GLN A 266 45.18 13.13 -5.41
C GLN A 266 45.00 13.95 -6.70
N LEU A 267 43.78 13.98 -7.25
CA LEU A 267 43.40 14.81 -8.40
C LEU A 267 43.09 16.28 -8.03
N LYS A 268 43.22 16.66 -6.76
CA LYS A 268 43.00 18.03 -6.21
C LYS A 268 41.56 18.57 -6.36
N TYR A 269 40.56 17.68 -6.40
CA TYR A 269 39.16 18.09 -6.32
C TYR A 269 38.77 18.51 -4.89
N ASP A 270 37.79 19.41 -4.77
CA ASP A 270 37.25 19.90 -3.50
C ASP A 270 36.13 19.02 -2.92
N ARG A 271 35.77 17.96 -3.66
CA ARG A 271 34.62 17.07 -3.43
C ARG A 271 34.77 15.73 -4.16
N LEU A 272 33.84 14.81 -3.90
CA LEU A 272 33.64 13.59 -4.68
C LEU A 272 33.10 13.88 -6.10
N ILE A 273 33.90 13.56 -7.11
CA ILE A 273 33.61 13.65 -8.55
C ILE A 273 33.80 12.27 -9.18
N ASN A 274 32.91 11.83 -10.07
CA ASN A 274 33.00 10.55 -10.80
C ASN A 274 34.13 10.56 -11.85
N PRO A 275 34.61 9.39 -12.33
CA PRO A 275 35.65 9.32 -13.37
C PRO A 275 35.35 10.07 -14.67
N ASN A 276 34.07 10.24 -15.03
CA ASN A 276 33.63 11.02 -16.20
C ASN A 276 33.49 12.53 -15.95
N GLY A 277 33.80 13.02 -14.75
CA GLY A 277 33.73 14.44 -14.37
C GLY A 277 32.38 14.91 -13.79
N THR A 278 31.36 14.04 -13.65
CA THR A 278 30.10 14.44 -13.00
C THR A 278 30.25 14.44 -11.47
N ASP A 279 29.54 15.35 -10.77
CA ASP A 279 29.48 15.34 -9.30
C ASP A 279 28.83 14.02 -8.82
N CYS A 280 29.42 13.36 -7.81
CA CYS A 280 28.87 12.10 -7.29
C CYS A 280 27.46 12.29 -6.70
N TYR A 281 27.15 13.50 -6.21
CA TYR A 281 25.89 13.86 -5.58
C TYR A 281 25.45 15.24 -6.12
N PRO A 282 24.83 15.32 -7.31
CA PRO A 282 24.57 16.57 -8.02
C PRO A 282 23.61 17.53 -7.29
N ASP A 283 23.61 18.82 -7.65
CA ASP A 283 22.80 19.85 -6.97
C ASP A 283 21.28 19.62 -7.08
N SER A 284 20.84 18.76 -8.00
CA SER A 284 19.46 18.26 -8.05
C SER A 284 19.03 17.55 -6.75
N VAL A 285 19.95 17.05 -5.92
CA VAL A 285 19.64 16.53 -4.58
C VAL A 285 19.03 17.62 -3.67
N LEU A 286 19.40 18.90 -3.85
CA LEU A 286 18.81 20.02 -3.09
C LEU A 286 17.39 20.38 -3.53
N GLN A 287 16.88 19.79 -4.61
CA GLN A 287 15.46 19.95 -5.01
C GLN A 287 14.53 19.14 -4.08
N ILE A 288 15.07 18.25 -3.26
CA ILE A 288 14.32 17.47 -2.26
C ILE A 288 14.34 18.25 -0.93
N PRO A 289 13.20 18.76 -0.42
CA PRO A 289 13.17 19.68 0.73
C PRO A 289 13.66 19.13 2.08
N VAL A 290 14.04 17.86 2.15
CA VAL A 290 14.64 17.21 3.34
C VAL A 290 16.14 17.50 3.42
N PHE A 291 16.81 17.71 2.28
CA PHE A 291 18.25 17.91 2.22
C PHE A 291 18.62 19.40 2.23
N THR A 292 19.69 19.71 2.94
CA THR A 292 20.24 21.07 3.04
C THR A 292 21.60 21.13 2.37
N GLU A 293 22.04 22.32 1.98
CA GLU A 293 23.39 22.51 1.44
C GLU A 293 24.47 22.04 2.43
N LYS A 294 24.24 22.19 3.75
CA LYS A 294 25.12 21.67 4.81
C LYS A 294 25.21 20.15 4.81
N PHE A 295 24.10 19.44 4.60
CA PHE A 295 24.07 17.99 4.47
C PHE A 295 24.78 17.53 3.19
N LEU A 296 24.47 18.15 2.05
CA LEU A 296 25.08 17.78 0.77
C LEU A 296 26.57 18.08 0.73
N ASN A 297 27.03 19.21 1.31
CA ASN A 297 28.45 19.50 1.48
C ASN A 297 29.15 18.50 2.41
N ARG A 298 28.48 17.97 3.45
CA ARG A 298 29.05 16.92 4.32
C ARG A 298 29.31 15.64 3.54
N ILE A 299 28.34 15.18 2.74
CA ILE A 299 28.50 14.02 1.84
C ILE A 299 29.58 14.29 0.76
N ARG A 300 29.53 15.43 0.08
CA ARG A 300 30.43 15.77 -1.04
C ARG A 300 31.88 15.96 -0.61
N ARG A 301 32.10 16.74 0.45
CA ARG A 301 33.40 17.36 0.77
C ARG A 301 34.07 16.77 2.00
N GLY A 302 33.30 16.29 2.98
CA GLY A 302 33.80 16.02 4.34
C GLY A 302 35.00 15.08 4.38
N LEU A 303 34.93 13.93 3.68
CA LEU A 303 36.02 12.98 3.59
C LEU A 303 37.21 13.50 2.77
N VAL A 304 36.96 14.14 1.62
CA VAL A 304 38.03 14.70 0.75
C VAL A 304 38.81 15.78 1.50
N GLN A 305 38.11 16.67 2.22
CA GLN A 305 38.73 17.68 3.09
C GLN A 305 39.53 17.03 4.24
N LYS A 306 39.02 15.99 4.90
CA LYS A 306 39.77 15.30 5.97
C LYS A 306 41.00 14.57 5.44
N ILE A 307 40.95 13.96 4.25
CA ILE A 307 42.11 13.33 3.59
C ILE A 307 43.15 14.40 3.23
N ASN A 308 42.74 15.50 2.60
CA ASN A 308 43.62 16.62 2.26
C ASN A 308 44.30 17.22 3.51
N ASN A 309 43.53 17.52 4.56
CA ASN A 309 44.06 18.10 5.80
C ASN A 309 45.05 17.15 6.52
N THR A 310 44.76 15.85 6.49
CA THR A 310 45.65 14.80 7.03
C THR A 310 46.86 14.53 6.12
N ASN A 311 46.89 15.00 4.87
CA ASN A 311 47.95 14.69 3.89
C ASN A 311 48.28 13.18 3.82
N VAL A 312 47.26 12.34 3.62
CA VAL A 312 47.40 10.86 3.59
C VAL A 312 48.28 10.42 2.41
N THR A 313 49.30 9.60 2.65
CA THR A 313 50.10 9.01 1.55
C THR A 313 49.43 7.76 0.95
N PRO A 314 49.79 7.35 -0.28
CA PRO A 314 49.26 6.11 -0.88
C PRO A 314 49.47 4.86 -0.03
N GLU A 315 50.59 4.76 0.70
CA GLU A 315 50.86 3.65 1.63
C GLU A 315 49.95 3.68 2.86
N GLU A 316 49.78 4.87 3.47
CA GLU A 316 48.90 5.08 4.62
C GLU A 316 47.43 4.80 4.26
N TYR A 317 47.00 5.19 3.05
CA TYR A 317 45.65 4.95 2.53
C TYR A 317 45.32 3.45 2.40
N ILE A 318 46.18 2.63 1.79
CA ILE A 318 45.87 1.20 1.62
C ILE A 318 45.88 0.47 2.97
N LEU A 319 46.85 0.78 3.84
CA LEU A 319 46.91 0.17 5.17
C LEU A 319 45.69 0.55 6.04
N THR A 320 45.24 1.81 6.01
CA THR A 320 44.02 2.22 6.72
C THR A 320 42.75 1.61 6.11
N LEU A 321 42.65 1.50 4.78
CA LEU A 321 41.55 0.83 4.10
C LEU A 321 41.40 -0.64 4.56
N ILE A 322 42.50 -1.36 4.73
CA ILE A 322 42.51 -2.74 5.23
C ILE A 322 42.19 -2.79 6.74
N VAL A 323 42.70 -1.87 7.55
CA VAL A 323 42.40 -1.81 9.01
C VAL A 323 40.92 -1.46 9.28
N PHE A 324 40.32 -0.59 8.47
CA PHE A 324 38.88 -0.26 8.52
C PHE A 324 37.98 -1.37 7.96
N PHE A 325 38.52 -2.25 7.10
CA PHE A 325 37.82 -3.40 6.56
C PHE A 325 37.67 -4.54 7.58
N LEU A 326 38.79 -4.91 8.21
CA LEU A 326 38.91 -6.09 9.07
C LEU A 326 38.27 -5.83 10.45
N ASN A 327 36.95 -5.67 10.51
CA ASN A 327 36.22 -5.35 11.73
C ASN A 327 35.67 -6.60 12.44
N PRO A 328 36.26 -7.10 13.54
CA PRO A 328 35.75 -8.25 14.27
C PRO A 328 34.47 -7.96 15.09
N ALA A 329 34.04 -6.69 15.21
CA ALA A 329 32.87 -6.29 15.97
C ALA A 329 31.53 -6.39 15.19
N LEU A 330 31.54 -6.94 13.97
CA LEU A 330 30.31 -7.21 13.21
C LEU A 330 29.50 -8.33 13.89
N GLN A 331 28.19 -8.11 14.08
CA GLN A 331 27.35 -8.98 14.92
C GLN A 331 27.11 -10.37 14.34
N ASP A 332 27.10 -10.51 13.02
CA ASP A 332 26.70 -11.73 12.31
C ASP A 332 27.88 -12.65 11.92
N LEU A 333 29.12 -12.27 12.25
CA LEU A 333 30.30 -13.10 11.99
C LEU A 333 30.33 -14.36 12.88
N SER A 334 30.79 -15.48 12.34
CA SER A 334 31.04 -16.70 13.11
C SER A 334 32.17 -16.50 14.13
N THR A 335 32.24 -17.38 15.15
CA THR A 335 33.33 -17.33 16.15
C THR A 335 34.70 -17.52 15.50
N SER A 336 34.80 -18.36 14.46
CA SER A 336 36.01 -18.50 13.66
C SER A 336 36.32 -17.22 12.89
N GLY A 337 35.34 -16.69 12.15
CA GLY A 337 35.46 -15.47 11.36
C GLY A 337 35.94 -14.28 12.19
N ARG A 338 35.36 -14.05 13.38
CA ARG A 338 35.82 -13.00 14.30
C ARG A 338 37.26 -13.21 14.77
N CYS A 339 37.66 -14.45 15.08
CA CYS A 339 39.03 -14.76 15.50
C CYS A 339 40.04 -14.50 14.37
N GLN A 340 39.74 -14.97 13.16
CA GLN A 340 40.55 -14.75 11.95
C GLN A 340 40.65 -13.25 11.61
N ILE A 341 39.52 -12.54 11.54
CA ILE A 341 39.45 -11.11 11.24
C ILE A 341 40.17 -10.27 12.31
N SER A 342 40.00 -10.58 13.60
CA SER A 342 40.71 -9.89 14.69
C SER A 342 42.23 -10.09 14.60
N THR A 343 42.68 -11.30 14.27
CA THR A 343 44.11 -11.61 14.09
C THR A 343 44.70 -10.80 12.93
N LEU A 344 44.00 -10.77 11.79
CA LEU A 344 44.41 -9.99 10.62
C LEU A 344 44.37 -8.48 10.89
N GLN A 345 43.35 -7.97 11.59
CA GLN A 345 43.25 -6.55 11.95
C GLN A 345 44.44 -6.12 12.80
N MET A 346 44.83 -6.95 13.78
CA MET A 346 46.00 -6.70 14.63
C MET A 346 47.30 -6.68 13.80
N GLN A 347 47.48 -7.62 12.86
CA GLN A 347 48.63 -7.64 11.96
C GLN A 347 48.71 -6.37 11.08
N PHE A 348 47.62 -5.97 10.42
CA PHE A 348 47.63 -4.76 9.58
C PHE A 348 47.72 -3.45 10.40
N SER A 349 47.22 -3.44 11.63
CA SER A 349 47.39 -2.30 12.55
C SER A 349 48.84 -2.14 13.01
N ASP A 350 49.54 -3.23 13.31
CA ASP A 350 50.99 -3.25 13.60
C ASP A 350 51.81 -2.78 12.38
N LEU A 351 51.48 -3.23 11.17
CA LEU A 351 52.12 -2.75 9.94
C LEU A 351 51.91 -1.23 9.73
N LEU A 352 50.70 -0.72 9.96
CA LEU A 352 50.38 0.71 9.89
C LEU A 352 51.13 1.52 10.95
N LEU A 353 51.17 1.06 12.20
CA LEU A 353 51.90 1.72 13.28
C LEU A 353 53.41 1.76 12.99
N ARG A 354 53.99 0.68 12.47
CA ARG A 354 55.41 0.64 12.07
C ARG A 354 55.70 1.57 10.89
N HIS A 355 54.83 1.66 9.88
CA HIS A 355 54.98 2.64 8.80
C HIS A 355 54.99 4.06 9.36
N CYS A 356 54.08 4.35 10.30
CA CYS A 356 54.03 5.65 10.99
C CYS A 356 55.31 5.94 11.79
N LEU A 357 55.82 4.96 12.55
CA LEU A 357 57.07 5.09 13.31
C LEU A 357 58.30 5.25 12.41
N GLN A 358 58.36 4.56 11.26
CA GLN A 358 59.47 4.67 10.31
C GLN A 358 59.50 6.03 9.61
N LYS A 359 58.35 6.55 9.13
CA LYS A 359 58.30 7.84 8.42
C LYS A 359 58.27 9.07 9.34
N HIS A 360 57.59 8.97 10.49
CA HIS A 360 57.31 10.12 11.37
C HIS A 360 58.00 10.03 12.74
N GLN A 361 58.84 9.00 12.96
CA GLN A 361 59.69 8.84 14.15
C GLN A 361 58.89 8.95 15.47
N ARG A 362 59.27 9.87 16.37
CA ARG A 362 58.60 10.11 17.66
C ARG A 362 57.13 10.52 17.51
N ASN A 363 56.73 11.08 16.36
CA ASN A 363 55.34 11.46 16.08
C ASN A 363 54.52 10.30 15.50
N GLY A 364 55.11 9.12 15.26
CA GLY A 364 54.44 7.94 14.70
C GLY A 364 53.13 7.54 15.40
N PRO A 365 53.04 7.49 16.74
CA PRO A 365 51.79 7.17 17.44
C PRO A 365 50.71 8.25 17.27
N ALA A 366 51.10 9.52 17.20
CA ALA A 366 50.17 10.63 16.91
C ALA A 366 49.64 10.54 15.48
N ARG A 367 50.52 10.24 14.50
CA ARG A 367 50.14 10.00 13.10
C ARG A 367 49.20 8.81 12.97
N PHE A 368 49.47 7.72 13.66
CA PHE A 368 48.62 6.52 13.67
C PHE A 368 47.18 6.87 14.12
N ASN A 369 47.04 7.59 15.24
CA ASN A 369 45.74 8.05 15.73
C ASN A 369 45.06 9.07 14.79
N GLU A 370 45.84 9.96 14.15
CA GLU A 370 45.32 10.88 13.14
C GLU A 370 44.76 10.14 11.93
N LEU A 371 45.46 9.11 11.45
CA LEU A 371 45.01 8.25 10.35
C LEU A 371 43.76 7.44 10.75
N LEU A 372 43.71 6.86 11.94
CA LEU A 372 42.49 6.19 12.43
C LEU A 372 41.29 7.14 12.54
N SER A 373 41.49 8.44 12.78
CA SER A 373 40.40 9.43 12.80
C SER A 373 39.68 9.61 11.45
N LEU A 374 40.25 9.14 10.33
CA LEU A 374 39.56 9.06 9.04
C LEU A 374 38.35 8.12 9.11
N GLY A 375 38.42 7.05 9.90
CA GLY A 375 37.33 6.08 10.08
C GLY A 375 36.06 6.72 10.66
N ASN A 376 36.19 7.72 11.53
CA ASN A 376 35.05 8.45 12.09
C ASN A 376 34.33 9.28 11.02
N VAL A 377 35.08 9.94 10.13
CA VAL A 377 34.51 10.73 9.02
C VAL A 377 33.91 9.81 7.96
N LEU A 378 34.56 8.69 7.65
CA LEU A 378 34.05 7.68 6.73
C LEU A 378 32.76 7.01 7.24
N ASN A 379 32.69 6.67 8.53
CA ASN A 379 31.48 6.14 9.15
C ASN A 379 30.34 7.18 9.13
N GLN A 380 30.61 8.44 9.52
CA GLN A 380 29.58 9.50 9.48
C GLN A 380 29.08 9.77 8.05
N GLN A 381 29.98 9.78 7.07
CA GLN A 381 29.63 9.91 5.66
C GLN A 381 28.83 8.69 5.16
N ILE A 382 29.11 7.49 5.66
CA ILE A 382 28.24 6.33 5.42
C ILE A 382 26.87 6.53 6.06
N GLU A 383 26.73 7.04 7.28
CA GLU A 383 25.40 7.29 7.86
C GLU A 383 24.60 8.29 7.00
N ASP A 384 25.27 9.31 6.46
CA ASP A 384 24.67 10.30 5.56
C ASP A 384 24.31 9.73 4.18
N VAL A 385 25.21 8.97 3.56
CA VAL A 385 25.00 8.32 2.25
C VAL A 385 23.98 7.19 2.38
N SER A 386 24.00 6.43 3.49
CA SER A 386 22.94 5.52 3.86
C SER A 386 21.64 6.28 4.00
N TYR A 387 21.54 7.37 4.77
CA TYR A 387 20.30 8.16 4.90
C TYR A 387 19.80 8.71 3.55
N LEU A 388 20.70 9.16 2.69
CA LEU A 388 20.39 9.53 1.31
C LEU A 388 19.81 8.34 0.53
N CYS A 389 20.44 7.17 0.59
CA CYS A 389 19.95 5.90 0.05
C CYS A 389 18.72 5.34 0.79
N MET A 390 18.41 5.78 2.01
CA MET A 390 17.19 5.40 2.73
C MET A 390 16.00 6.14 2.11
N ILE A 391 16.16 7.46 1.95
CA ILE A 391 15.21 8.35 1.27
C ILE A 391 15.03 7.94 -0.21
N PHE A 392 16.06 7.38 -0.84
CA PHE A 392 15.99 6.85 -2.21
C PHE A 392 15.70 5.34 -2.32
N GLY A 393 15.58 4.58 -1.23
CA GLY A 393 15.47 3.11 -1.34
C GLY A 393 15.69 2.23 -0.10
N MET A 394 15.41 2.68 1.14
CA MET A 394 15.52 1.77 2.31
C MET A 394 14.57 0.56 2.24
N PHE A 395 13.45 0.75 1.56
CA PHE A 395 12.49 -0.30 1.22
C PHE A 395 12.25 -0.23 -0.29
N LYS A 396 12.16 -1.38 -0.98
CA LYS A 396 11.78 -1.41 -2.41
C LYS A 396 10.39 -0.80 -2.65
N LYS A 397 9.52 -0.83 -1.64
CA LYS A 397 8.23 -0.14 -1.56
C LYS A 397 8.00 0.32 -0.10
N PRO A 398 7.45 1.51 0.17
CA PRO A 398 7.19 1.97 1.54
C PRO A 398 6.30 1.00 2.33
N PRO A 399 6.71 0.55 3.53
CA PRO A 399 5.94 -0.43 4.29
C PRO A 399 4.64 0.16 4.83
N LEU A 400 3.61 -0.68 4.94
CA LEU A 400 2.33 -0.31 5.54
C LEU A 400 2.26 -0.79 7.00
N ILE A 401 2.02 0.14 7.92
CA ILE A 401 1.75 -0.12 9.33
C ILE A 401 0.28 0.21 9.60
N ILE A 402 -0.49 -0.78 10.06
CA ILE A 402 -1.90 -0.61 10.45
C ILE A 402 -2.01 -0.81 11.97
N LEU A 403 -2.41 0.25 12.67
CA LEU A 403 -2.68 0.23 14.10
C LEU A 403 -4.19 0.33 14.34
N SER A 404 -4.75 -0.58 15.15
CA SER A 404 -6.13 -0.48 15.62
C SER A 404 -6.22 -0.28 17.12
N PHE A 405 -7.01 0.71 17.53
CA PHE A 405 -7.37 1.00 18.92
C PHE A 405 -8.83 0.60 19.16
N ASP A 406 -9.06 -0.53 19.84
CA ASP A 406 -10.39 -1.10 20.08
C ASP A 406 -11.32 -0.08 20.73
N GLY A 407 -12.53 0.07 20.20
CA GLY A 407 -13.57 0.93 20.79
C GLY A 407 -13.23 2.43 20.87
N PHE A 408 -12.20 2.91 20.15
CA PHE A 408 -11.89 4.34 20.06
C PHE A 408 -12.97 5.05 19.26
N ALA A 409 -14.03 5.47 19.96
CA ALA A 409 -15.15 6.20 19.39
C ALA A 409 -14.67 7.54 18.81
N ALA A 410 -15.16 7.90 17.62
CA ALA A 410 -14.88 9.17 16.96
C ALA A 410 -15.25 10.39 17.83
N GLU A 411 -16.16 10.23 18.80
CA GLU A 411 -16.47 11.30 19.73
C GLU A 411 -15.44 11.55 20.83
N TYR A 412 -14.53 10.62 21.11
CA TYR A 412 -13.44 10.83 22.07
C TYR A 412 -12.45 11.89 21.59
N LEU A 413 -12.34 12.11 20.27
CA LEU A 413 -11.58 13.22 19.68
C LEU A 413 -12.06 14.60 20.20
N LYS A 414 -13.35 14.75 20.57
CA LYS A 414 -13.88 15.99 21.14
C LYS A 414 -13.26 16.36 22.49
N PHE A 415 -12.65 15.40 23.21
CA PHE A 415 -11.91 15.71 24.44
C PHE A 415 -10.62 16.49 24.16
N ASN A 416 -10.18 16.58 22.90
CA ASN A 416 -9.03 17.37 22.46
C ASN A 416 -7.69 16.92 23.09
N ILE A 417 -7.62 15.66 23.52
CA ILE A 417 -6.49 15.06 24.25
C ILE A 417 -5.41 14.51 23.32
N VAL A 418 -5.78 13.70 22.31
CA VAL A 418 -4.82 12.86 21.57
C VAL A 418 -4.15 13.64 20.43
N LYS A 419 -3.13 14.46 20.77
CA LYS A 419 -2.45 15.39 19.87
C LYS A 419 -1.62 14.71 18.78
N SER A 420 -1.20 13.48 19.00
CA SER A 420 -0.54 12.63 18.00
C SER A 420 -1.39 12.46 16.74
N LEU A 421 -2.72 12.34 16.91
CA LEU A 421 -3.66 12.19 15.79
C LEU A 421 -3.85 13.52 15.02
N ASP A 422 -3.85 14.67 15.71
CA ASP A 422 -3.84 16.00 15.08
C ASP A 422 -2.60 16.18 14.18
N TYR A 423 -1.43 15.71 14.64
CA TYR A 423 -0.18 15.75 13.88
C TYR A 423 -0.20 14.83 12.65
N ILE A 424 -0.72 13.60 12.78
CA ILE A 424 -0.91 12.69 11.65
C ILE A 424 -1.87 13.29 10.62
N ALA A 425 -3.02 13.82 11.04
CA ALA A 425 -3.99 14.46 10.16
C ALA A 425 -3.40 15.64 9.38
N LYS A 426 -2.71 16.57 10.06
CA LYS A 426 -2.09 17.75 9.43
C LYS A 426 -1.05 17.36 8.37
N CYS A 427 -0.33 16.26 8.59
CA CYS A 427 0.71 15.78 7.68
C CYS A 427 0.25 14.63 6.76
N GLY A 428 -1.06 14.37 6.67
CA GLY A 428 -1.61 13.20 5.97
C GLY A 428 -3.11 13.34 5.69
N ALA A 429 -3.90 12.31 5.97
CA ALA A 429 -5.34 12.26 5.72
C ALA A 429 -6.14 11.83 6.96
N THR A 430 -7.40 12.26 7.05
CA THR A 430 -8.36 11.86 8.11
C THR A 430 -9.81 12.05 7.67
N THR A 431 -10.77 11.55 8.44
CA THR A 431 -12.23 11.73 8.24
C THR A 431 -12.89 12.22 9.54
N ASP A 432 -14.07 12.82 9.43
CA ASP A 432 -14.95 13.16 10.57
C ASP A 432 -15.51 11.93 11.32
N ARG A 433 -15.39 10.74 10.71
CA ARG A 433 -15.71 9.40 11.23
C ARG A 433 -15.45 8.34 10.17
N MET A 434 -15.14 7.14 10.62
CA MET A 434 -15.39 5.91 9.89
C MET A 434 -16.66 5.25 10.46
N TYR A 435 -17.43 4.56 9.63
CA TYR A 435 -18.55 3.74 10.06
C TYR A 435 -18.09 2.28 10.22
N PRO A 436 -18.41 1.60 11.32
CA PRO A 436 -18.28 0.15 11.39
C PRO A 436 -19.26 -0.52 10.41
N VAL A 437 -18.99 -1.79 10.06
CA VAL A 437 -20.02 -2.70 9.57
C VAL A 437 -21.01 -3.05 10.68
N TYR A 438 -22.17 -3.60 10.31
CA TYR A 438 -23.14 -4.11 11.26
C TYR A 438 -22.92 -5.62 11.53
N PRO A 439 -22.95 -6.07 12.80
CA PRO A 439 -22.97 -5.27 14.02
C PRO A 439 -21.61 -4.62 14.30
N SER A 440 -21.64 -3.52 15.06
CA SER A 440 -20.43 -2.77 15.47
C SER A 440 -19.62 -3.46 16.59
N LYS A 441 -19.27 -4.74 16.35
CA LYS A 441 -18.55 -5.66 17.24
C LYS A 441 -17.11 -5.90 16.78
N THR A 442 -16.24 -6.21 17.74
CA THR A 442 -14.78 -6.28 17.60
C THR A 442 -14.29 -7.21 16.49
N PHE A 443 -14.66 -8.49 16.57
CA PHE A 443 -14.21 -9.53 15.65
C PHE A 443 -14.79 -9.35 14.24
N PRO A 444 -16.11 -9.07 14.07
CA PRO A 444 -16.64 -8.69 12.77
C PRO A 444 -15.87 -7.53 12.15
N ASN A 445 -15.72 -6.40 12.85
CA ASN A 445 -15.13 -5.19 12.26
C ASN A 445 -13.63 -5.29 12.00
N HIS A 446 -12.84 -5.86 12.91
CA HIS A 446 -11.42 -6.09 12.65
C HIS A 446 -11.19 -7.05 11.47
N TYR A 447 -12.06 -8.05 11.29
CA TYR A 447 -11.93 -8.98 10.18
C TYR A 447 -12.50 -8.42 8.86
N SER A 448 -13.52 -7.55 8.91
CA SER A 448 -13.93 -6.71 7.76
C SER A 448 -12.81 -5.75 7.32
N ILE A 449 -12.06 -5.14 8.26
CA ILE A 449 -10.87 -4.33 7.94
C ILE A 449 -9.77 -5.20 7.33
N ALA A 450 -9.62 -6.45 7.77
CA ALA A 450 -8.61 -7.38 7.25
C ALA A 450 -8.96 -7.97 5.88
N THR A 451 -10.24 -8.07 5.50
CA THR A 451 -10.71 -8.76 4.27
C THR A 451 -11.38 -7.84 3.24
N GLY A 452 -11.84 -6.66 3.66
CA GLY A 452 -12.70 -5.78 2.86
C GLY A 452 -14.12 -6.31 2.66
N LEU A 453 -14.53 -7.34 3.40
CA LEU A 453 -15.85 -7.99 3.27
C LEU A 453 -16.80 -7.58 4.41
N HIS A 454 -18.10 -7.65 4.16
CA HIS A 454 -19.12 -7.56 5.21
C HIS A 454 -19.23 -8.86 6.03
N PRO A 455 -19.75 -8.81 7.28
CA PRO A 455 -19.87 -9.98 8.15
C PRO A 455 -20.64 -11.17 7.57
N GLN A 456 -21.64 -10.93 6.72
CA GLN A 456 -22.32 -12.03 6.01
C GLN A 456 -21.40 -12.74 5.00
N ASN A 457 -20.48 -12.02 4.36
CA ASN A 457 -19.61 -12.54 3.31
C ASN A 457 -18.33 -13.22 3.85
N HIS A 458 -17.83 -12.82 5.03
CA HIS A 458 -16.69 -13.46 5.69
C HIS A 458 -17.07 -14.36 6.89
N GLY A 459 -18.36 -14.45 7.23
CA GLY A 459 -18.92 -15.42 8.18
C GLY A 459 -18.61 -15.23 9.67
N ILE A 460 -17.96 -14.12 10.04
CA ILE A 460 -17.68 -13.74 11.45
C ILE A 460 -18.67 -12.64 11.82
N VAL A 461 -19.79 -13.03 12.42
CA VAL A 461 -21.00 -12.18 12.54
C VAL A 461 -21.23 -11.59 13.94
N ASP A 462 -20.54 -12.10 14.97
CA ASP A 462 -20.38 -11.49 16.30
C ASP A 462 -19.09 -12.08 16.93
N ASN A 463 -18.65 -11.54 18.07
CA ASN A 463 -17.52 -12.03 18.87
C ASN A 463 -17.71 -13.47 19.39
N SER A 464 -18.95 -13.99 19.35
CA SER A 464 -19.28 -15.41 19.47
C SER A 464 -20.33 -15.78 18.44
N VAL A 465 -20.11 -16.83 17.65
CA VAL A 465 -21.05 -17.29 16.60
C VAL A 465 -21.80 -18.53 17.07
N TYR A 466 -23.01 -18.76 16.54
CA TYR A 466 -23.70 -20.03 16.73
C TYR A 466 -23.07 -21.11 15.83
N ASP A 467 -22.86 -22.29 16.38
CA ASP A 467 -22.41 -23.47 15.66
C ASP A 467 -23.51 -24.54 15.69
N LYS A 468 -24.11 -24.79 14.52
CA LYS A 468 -25.23 -25.73 14.36
C LYS A 468 -24.79 -27.20 14.49
N GLU A 469 -23.50 -27.50 14.40
CA GLU A 469 -22.98 -28.88 14.54
C GLU A 469 -22.95 -29.34 16.01
N ILE A 470 -22.91 -28.41 16.96
CA ILE A 470 -22.75 -28.69 18.40
C ILE A 470 -23.78 -27.98 19.31
N ASP A 471 -24.81 -27.36 18.73
CA ASP A 471 -25.91 -26.64 19.42
C ASP A 471 -25.42 -25.57 20.43
N GLN A 472 -24.34 -24.84 20.11
CA GLN A 472 -23.68 -23.90 21.06
C GLN A 472 -23.14 -22.62 20.42
N PHE A 473 -23.00 -21.57 21.25
CA PHE A 473 -22.34 -20.30 20.87
C PHE A 473 -20.83 -20.35 21.18
N VAL A 474 -20.00 -20.43 20.14
CA VAL A 474 -18.54 -20.50 20.25
C VAL A 474 -17.92 -19.11 20.11
N ARG A 475 -17.02 -18.74 21.03
CA ARG A 475 -16.22 -17.51 20.95
C ARG A 475 -15.08 -17.69 19.94
N VAL A 476 -15.01 -16.83 18.93
CA VAL A 476 -14.17 -17.02 17.74
C VAL A 476 -12.69 -16.62 17.92
N ASN A 477 -12.13 -16.83 19.12
CA ASN A 477 -10.88 -16.20 19.57
C ASN A 477 -9.70 -17.17 19.85
N ASN A 478 -9.70 -18.36 19.27
CA ASN A 478 -8.64 -19.37 19.45
C ASN A 478 -8.40 -20.15 18.15
N ALA A 479 -7.25 -20.84 18.00
CA ALA A 479 -6.89 -21.50 16.73
C ALA A 479 -7.94 -22.52 16.22
N SER A 480 -8.65 -23.21 17.11
CA SER A 480 -9.79 -24.10 16.78
C SER A 480 -10.96 -23.37 16.11
N SER A 481 -11.05 -22.04 16.22
CA SER A 481 -12.05 -21.21 15.56
C SER A 481 -11.83 -21.05 14.05
N LYS A 482 -10.76 -21.60 13.46
CA LYS A 482 -10.42 -21.45 12.03
C LYS A 482 -11.61 -21.69 11.09
N LYS A 483 -12.47 -22.69 11.37
CA LYS A 483 -13.63 -23.03 10.53
C LYS A 483 -14.69 -21.94 10.39
N TYR A 484 -14.66 -20.89 11.22
CA TYR A 484 -15.61 -19.76 11.13
C TYR A 484 -15.11 -18.58 10.27
N TYR A 485 -13.82 -18.53 9.94
CA TYR A 485 -13.19 -17.42 9.22
C TYR A 485 -13.20 -17.67 7.71
N GLY A 486 -14.09 -17.01 6.96
CA GLY A 486 -14.11 -17.02 5.50
C GLY A 486 -13.25 -15.91 4.87
N GLY A 487 -13.21 -15.86 3.53
CA GLY A 487 -12.52 -14.82 2.77
C GLY A 487 -10.99 -14.88 2.82
N GLU A 488 -10.32 -14.03 2.04
CA GLU A 488 -8.87 -13.88 2.02
C GLU A 488 -8.46 -12.60 2.79
N PRO A 489 -7.72 -12.70 3.91
CA PRO A 489 -7.23 -11.53 4.62
C PRO A 489 -5.98 -10.93 3.96
N LEU A 490 -5.75 -9.64 4.21
CA LEU A 490 -4.69 -8.81 3.61
C LEU A 490 -3.29 -9.46 3.67
N TRP A 491 -2.95 -10.12 4.79
CA TRP A 491 -1.64 -10.76 4.96
C TRP A 491 -1.45 -11.97 4.03
N VAL A 492 -2.48 -12.80 3.84
CA VAL A 492 -2.48 -13.90 2.86
C VAL A 492 -2.40 -13.33 1.45
N LYS A 493 -3.24 -12.34 1.12
CA LYS A 493 -3.23 -11.72 -0.22
C LYS A 493 -1.86 -11.15 -0.56
N TYR A 494 -1.26 -10.35 0.33
CA TYR A 494 0.03 -9.70 0.06
C TYR A 494 1.15 -10.73 -0.15
N LYS A 495 1.20 -11.80 0.66
CA LYS A 495 2.13 -12.92 0.47
C LYS A 495 1.93 -13.65 -0.86
N ARG A 496 0.68 -13.93 -1.25
CA ARG A 496 0.33 -14.64 -2.48
C ARG A 496 0.64 -13.84 -3.76
N THR A 497 0.33 -12.54 -3.73
CA THR A 497 0.26 -11.71 -4.95
C THR A 497 1.51 -10.88 -5.25
N VAL A 498 2.45 -10.77 -4.30
CA VAL A 498 3.70 -10.02 -4.49
C VAL A 498 4.87 -10.99 -4.48
N GLN A 499 5.44 -11.26 -5.67
CA GLN A 499 6.66 -12.06 -5.79
C GLN A 499 7.79 -11.42 -4.97
N ASN A 500 8.47 -12.24 -4.15
CA ASN A 500 9.46 -11.77 -3.16
C ASN A 500 8.91 -10.69 -2.19
N ALA A 501 7.65 -10.84 -1.75
CA ALA A 501 7.04 -10.01 -0.71
C ALA A 501 7.95 -9.87 0.53
N SER A 502 8.20 -8.62 0.95
CA SER A 502 8.84 -8.34 2.24
C SER A 502 7.99 -8.87 3.39
N LYS A 503 8.61 -9.12 4.55
CA LYS A 503 7.98 -9.83 5.67
C LYS A 503 6.67 -9.17 6.13
N VAL A 504 5.72 -10.03 6.50
CA VAL A 504 4.43 -9.69 7.06
C VAL A 504 4.46 -9.99 8.54
N ASN A 505 4.27 -8.96 9.36
CA ASN A 505 4.41 -9.01 10.81
C ASN A 505 3.09 -8.60 11.46
N ILE A 506 2.26 -9.56 11.84
CA ILE A 506 0.94 -9.32 12.42
C ILE A 506 1.04 -9.53 13.92
N LEU A 507 1.47 -8.49 14.65
CA LEU A 507 1.73 -8.56 16.10
C LEU A 507 0.54 -9.20 16.82
N THR A 508 -0.64 -8.57 16.70
CA THR A 508 -1.91 -9.19 17.07
C THR A 508 -3.00 -8.64 16.15
N TRP A 509 -3.86 -9.48 15.59
CA TRP A 509 -5.07 -9.04 14.90
C TRP A 509 -6.14 -10.15 14.92
N PRO A 510 -7.44 -9.86 15.13
CA PRO A 510 -8.49 -10.86 15.03
C PRO A 510 -8.43 -11.64 13.70
N GLY A 511 -8.17 -12.96 13.80
CA GLY A 511 -7.97 -13.85 12.65
C GLY A 511 -6.51 -14.23 12.33
N SER A 512 -5.49 -13.53 12.85
CA SER A 512 -4.08 -13.81 12.50
C SER A 512 -3.60 -15.17 13.02
N GLU A 513 -3.94 -15.49 14.27
CA GLU A 513 -3.62 -16.75 14.95
C GLU A 513 -4.28 -17.99 14.31
N MET A 514 -5.25 -17.81 13.40
CA MET A 514 -5.98 -18.92 12.78
C MET A 514 -5.17 -19.64 11.68
N ASN A 515 -4.02 -19.06 11.27
CA ASN A 515 -3.18 -19.52 10.15
C ASN A 515 -4.01 -19.95 8.93
N ILE A 516 -4.79 -18.99 8.38
CA ILE A 516 -5.91 -19.27 7.46
C ILE A 516 -5.43 -20.00 6.18
N SER A 517 -4.36 -19.51 5.54
CA SER A 517 -3.64 -20.26 4.50
C SER A 517 -2.32 -20.79 5.05
N GLN A 518 -2.04 -22.08 4.81
CA GLN A 518 -0.74 -22.69 5.10
C GLN A 518 0.31 -22.43 4.00
N GLU A 519 -0.14 -22.14 2.78
CA GLU A 519 0.71 -21.84 1.61
C GLU A 519 1.33 -20.43 1.71
N PHE A 520 0.61 -19.50 2.34
CA PHE A 520 1.00 -18.09 2.49
C PHE A 520 1.05 -17.67 3.98
N PRO A 521 1.98 -18.24 4.78
CA PRO A 521 2.06 -18.00 6.21
C PRO A 521 2.57 -16.58 6.54
N ILE A 522 2.24 -16.14 7.75
CA ILE A 522 2.73 -14.89 8.35
C ILE A 522 4.14 -15.12 8.90
N ASP A 523 5.13 -14.27 8.57
CA ASP A 523 6.53 -14.45 9.00
C ASP A 523 6.72 -14.27 10.51
N LYS A 524 5.96 -13.34 11.11
CA LYS A 524 5.87 -13.15 12.57
C LYS A 524 4.43 -12.81 12.95
N TYR A 525 3.84 -13.60 13.83
CA TYR A 525 2.63 -13.24 14.55
C TYR A 525 2.80 -13.54 16.05
N GLU A 526 1.94 -12.97 16.88
CA GLU A 526 1.95 -13.18 18.32
C GLU A 526 0.55 -13.57 18.78
N ILE A 527 0.46 -14.39 19.83
CA ILE A 527 -0.82 -14.75 20.46
C ILE A 527 -1.30 -13.57 21.30
N TYR A 528 -2.61 -13.30 21.29
CA TYR A 528 -3.20 -12.18 22.02
C TYR A 528 -3.01 -12.27 23.54
N ASP A 529 -2.10 -11.43 24.07
CA ASP A 529 -2.02 -11.06 25.48
C ASP A 529 -2.66 -9.68 25.73
N MET A 530 -3.59 -9.63 26.69
CA MET A 530 -4.28 -8.43 27.14
C MET A 530 -3.40 -7.52 27.99
N ASN A 531 -2.35 -8.05 28.63
CA ASN A 531 -1.47 -7.30 29.52
C ASN A 531 -0.38 -6.51 28.76
N ARG A 532 -0.09 -6.90 27.51
CA ARG A 532 0.97 -6.30 26.70
C ARG A 532 0.74 -4.81 26.44
N SER A 533 1.66 -3.99 26.94
CA SER A 533 1.58 -2.53 26.83
C SER A 533 1.71 -2.03 25.38
N LEU A 534 1.03 -0.91 25.10
CA LEU A 534 1.10 -0.23 23.81
C LEU A 534 2.54 0.20 23.47
N LYS A 535 3.26 0.79 24.44
CA LYS A 535 4.70 1.07 24.30
C LYS A 535 5.53 -0.15 23.90
N SER A 536 5.30 -1.33 24.48
CA SER A 536 6.00 -2.56 24.08
C SER A 536 5.71 -2.98 22.64
N LYS A 537 4.44 -2.88 22.19
CA LYS A 537 4.08 -3.09 20.78
C LYS A 537 4.79 -2.10 19.85
N PHE A 538 4.90 -0.82 20.24
CA PHE A 538 5.62 0.20 19.48
C PHE A 538 7.14 0.01 19.45
N GLU A 539 7.73 -0.52 20.52
CA GLU A 539 9.15 -0.86 20.56
C GLU A 539 9.45 -2.06 19.65
N GLU A 540 8.63 -3.12 19.70
CA GLU A 540 8.70 -4.25 18.76
C GLU A 540 8.54 -3.81 17.29
N ILE A 541 7.53 -3.01 16.95
CA ILE A 541 7.34 -2.49 15.58
C ILE A 541 8.58 -1.71 15.11
N PHE A 542 9.22 -0.94 16.00
CA PHE A 542 10.41 -0.17 15.65
C PHE A 542 11.64 -1.06 15.39
N GLU A 543 11.83 -2.15 16.13
CA GLU A 543 12.91 -3.11 15.87
C GLU A 543 12.61 -3.97 14.62
N ILE A 544 11.35 -4.30 14.34
CA ILE A 544 10.91 -4.90 13.06
C ILE A 544 11.26 -4.00 11.87
N LEU A 545 11.06 -2.68 11.98
CA LEU A 545 11.43 -1.72 10.92
C LEU A 545 12.94 -1.66 10.69
N LYS A 546 13.75 -1.69 11.75
CA LYS A 546 15.24 -1.73 11.65
C LYS A 546 15.76 -2.95 10.88
N SER A 547 15.02 -4.07 10.88
CA SER A 547 15.40 -5.27 10.11
C SER A 547 15.32 -5.08 8.58
N GLY A 548 14.79 -3.96 8.09
CA GLY A 548 14.86 -3.52 6.69
C GLY A 548 14.00 -4.29 5.68
N ASN A 549 13.50 -5.49 6.01
CA ASN A 549 12.74 -6.34 5.10
C ASN A 549 11.33 -6.68 5.59
N SER A 550 10.56 -5.66 5.98
CA SER A 550 9.14 -5.79 6.32
C SER A 550 8.29 -4.95 5.37
N GLY A 551 7.19 -5.52 4.85
CA GLY A 551 6.28 -4.85 3.90
C GLY A 551 4.93 -4.49 4.50
N LEU A 552 4.40 -5.37 5.36
CA LEU A 552 3.16 -5.16 6.12
C LEU A 552 3.41 -5.41 7.60
N ILE A 553 2.95 -4.49 8.44
CA ILE A 553 2.93 -4.60 9.90
C ILE A 553 1.51 -4.28 10.36
N MET A 554 0.89 -5.15 11.17
CA MET A 554 -0.42 -4.89 11.76
C MET A 554 -0.40 -5.11 13.27
N SER A 555 -1.07 -4.26 14.03
CA SER A 555 -1.14 -4.37 15.49
C SER A 555 -2.47 -3.86 16.06
N TYR A 556 -2.93 -4.52 17.11
CA TYR A 556 -4.16 -4.27 17.83
C TYR A 556 -3.85 -3.91 19.30
N TYR A 557 -4.63 -2.99 19.87
CA TYR A 557 -4.60 -2.63 21.28
C TYR A 557 -6.02 -2.53 21.87
N PRO A 558 -6.34 -3.21 22.99
CA PRO A 558 -7.70 -3.39 23.53
C PRO A 558 -8.24 -2.20 24.35
N GLU A 559 -7.64 -1.02 24.24
CA GLU A 559 -8.08 0.21 24.90
C GLU A 559 -8.17 1.33 23.85
N PRO A 560 -9.20 2.20 23.88
CA PRO A 560 -10.08 2.49 25.02
C PRO A 560 -11.37 1.65 25.18
N ASP A 561 -11.58 0.53 24.45
CA ASP A 561 -12.72 -0.36 24.70
C ASP A 561 -12.77 -0.87 26.14
N GLY A 562 -11.63 -1.39 26.65
CA GLY A 562 -11.54 -1.93 27.99
C GLY A 562 -12.03 -0.97 29.08
N ILE A 563 -11.76 0.34 28.98
CA ILE A 563 -12.29 1.35 29.89
C ILE A 563 -13.69 1.83 29.51
N GLY A 564 -14.08 1.78 28.23
CA GLY A 564 -15.47 1.97 27.79
C GLY A 564 -16.41 0.95 28.43
N HIS A 565 -16.06 -0.33 28.39
CA HIS A 565 -16.81 -1.39 29.06
C HIS A 565 -16.89 -1.23 30.59
N ARG A 566 -15.82 -0.76 31.25
CA ARG A 566 -15.71 -0.78 32.72
C ARG A 566 -16.02 0.55 33.42
N GLY A 567 -15.87 1.69 32.74
CA GLY A 567 -15.78 3.00 33.38
C GLY A 567 -16.56 4.14 32.71
N MET A 568 -17.35 3.88 31.66
CA MET A 568 -17.98 4.95 30.85
C MET A 568 -18.92 5.92 31.59
N LYS A 569 -19.43 5.60 32.79
CA LYS A 569 -20.14 6.57 33.63
C LYS A 569 -19.24 7.71 34.10
N ASP A 570 -17.93 7.46 34.18
CA ASP A 570 -16.91 8.39 34.62
C ASP A 570 -15.97 8.76 33.46
N LYS A 571 -16.15 9.96 32.94
CA LYS A 571 -15.37 10.45 31.80
C LYS A 571 -13.93 10.82 32.17
N THR A 572 -13.52 10.89 33.44
CA THR A 572 -12.10 11.13 33.77
C THR A 572 -11.25 9.93 33.38
N LYS A 573 -11.71 8.71 33.68
CA LYS A 573 -11.01 7.46 33.39
C LYS A 573 -10.80 7.22 31.90
N ILE A 574 -11.79 7.57 31.07
CA ILE A 574 -11.62 7.57 29.60
C ILE A 574 -10.54 8.58 29.19
N LYS A 575 -10.53 9.80 29.76
CA LYS A 575 -9.50 10.80 29.46
C LYS A 575 -8.09 10.35 29.88
N GLU A 576 -7.93 9.70 31.03
CA GLU A 576 -6.65 9.15 31.53
C GLU A 576 -6.08 8.09 30.58
N VAL A 577 -6.93 7.17 30.09
CA VAL A 577 -6.52 6.16 29.10
C VAL A 577 -6.15 6.81 27.76
N LEU A 578 -6.91 7.82 27.31
CA LEU A 578 -6.58 8.58 26.10
C LEU A 578 -5.28 9.38 26.24
N GLN A 579 -4.98 9.94 27.41
CA GLN A 579 -3.69 10.61 27.70
C GLN A 579 -2.53 9.62 27.64
N LYS A 580 -2.71 8.39 28.14
CA LYS A 580 -1.70 7.32 28.03
C LYS A 580 -1.49 6.90 26.58
N ILE A 581 -2.55 6.71 25.80
CA ILE A 581 -2.49 6.39 24.37
C ILE A 581 -1.75 7.50 23.60
N ASP A 582 -2.03 8.78 23.88
CA ASP A 582 -1.33 9.89 23.23
C ASP A 582 0.16 9.95 23.58
N LYS A 583 0.51 9.72 24.86
CA LYS A 583 1.91 9.69 25.32
C LYS A 583 2.73 8.58 24.65
N ASP A 584 2.16 7.38 24.53
CA ASP A 584 2.82 6.26 23.86
C ASP A 584 2.90 6.48 22.33
N LEU A 585 1.88 7.13 21.73
CA LEU A 585 1.89 7.52 20.31
C LEU A 585 2.95 8.60 20.00
N ASP A 586 3.06 9.67 20.79
CA ASP A 586 4.08 10.71 20.60
C ASP A 586 5.49 10.13 20.77
N PHE A 587 5.69 9.26 21.77
CA PHE A 587 6.94 8.50 21.92
C PHE A 587 7.29 7.72 20.66
N PHE A 588 6.34 6.98 20.08
CA PHE A 588 6.55 6.17 18.87
C PHE A 588 6.79 7.03 17.63
N ILE A 589 5.93 8.02 17.36
CA ILE A 589 6.05 8.95 16.23
C ILE A 589 7.38 9.73 16.32
N GLY A 590 7.76 10.18 17.52
CA GLY A 590 9.03 10.83 17.79
C GLY A 590 10.23 9.91 17.57
N ARG A 591 10.13 8.62 17.92
CA ARG A 591 11.18 7.60 17.69
C ARG A 591 11.31 7.30 16.18
N LEU A 592 10.20 7.11 15.46
CA LEU A 592 10.18 6.99 13.99
C LEU A 592 10.78 8.22 13.29
N LYS A 593 10.48 9.43 13.79
CA LYS A 593 11.00 10.68 13.22
C LYS A 593 12.50 10.82 13.44
N ARG A 594 13.01 10.53 14.65
CA ARG A 594 14.45 10.58 14.97
C ARG A 594 15.26 9.54 14.19
N ALA A 595 14.66 8.41 13.85
CA ALA A 595 15.28 7.36 13.04
C ALA A 595 15.08 7.54 11.52
N GLY A 596 14.48 8.65 11.05
CA GLY A 596 14.20 8.90 9.63
C GLY A 596 13.04 8.10 9.02
N PHE A 597 12.59 7.02 9.67
CA PHE A 597 11.53 6.13 9.17
C PHE A 597 10.18 6.82 8.88
N LEU A 598 9.78 7.85 9.65
CA LEU A 598 8.42 8.40 9.65
C LEU A 598 7.90 8.88 8.28
N ASP A 599 8.79 9.36 7.40
CA ASP A 599 8.42 9.86 6.07
C ASP A 599 8.69 8.83 4.95
N CYS A 600 9.26 7.66 5.30
CA CYS A 600 9.55 6.54 4.39
C CYS A 600 8.53 5.39 4.49
N LEU A 601 7.52 5.49 5.36
CA LEU A 601 6.50 4.46 5.61
C LEU A 601 5.08 5.02 5.53
N ASN A 602 4.12 4.13 5.26
CA ASN A 602 2.69 4.42 5.33
C ASN A 602 2.15 3.95 6.69
N LEU A 603 1.75 4.89 7.55
CA LEU A 603 1.09 4.62 8.83
C LEU A 603 -0.41 4.89 8.68
N VAL A 604 -1.24 3.90 9.01
CA VAL A 604 -2.69 4.02 9.15
C VAL A 604 -3.08 3.69 10.59
N ILE A 605 -3.91 4.54 11.19
CA ILE A 605 -4.49 4.37 12.52
C ILE A 605 -6.00 4.35 12.39
N VAL A 606 -6.63 3.31 12.93
CA VAL A 606 -8.08 3.09 12.91
C VAL A 606 -8.60 2.73 14.30
N SER A 607 -9.93 2.71 14.41
CA SER A 607 -10.62 1.81 15.32
C SER A 607 -11.63 0.99 14.53
N ASP A 608 -12.11 -0.08 15.15
CA ASP A 608 -13.12 -0.98 14.62
C ASP A 608 -14.54 -0.47 14.86
N HIS A 609 -14.81 0.07 16.05
CA HIS A 609 -16.08 0.68 16.44
C HIS A 609 -15.91 1.79 17.49
N GLY A 610 -17.02 2.42 17.86
CA GLY A 610 -17.13 3.26 19.05
C GLY A 610 -17.68 2.51 20.27
N MET A 611 -18.36 3.23 21.16
CA MET A 611 -18.80 2.75 22.48
C MET A 611 -20.05 3.52 22.95
N GLN A 612 -21.01 2.86 23.60
CA GLN A 612 -22.28 3.45 24.05
C GLN A 612 -22.59 3.10 25.52
N LEU A 613 -23.02 4.09 26.29
CA LEU A 613 -23.35 3.93 27.71
C LEU A 613 -24.62 3.08 27.88
N LEU A 614 -24.56 2.04 28.71
CA LEU A 614 -25.69 1.21 29.10
C LEU A 614 -26.48 1.85 30.24
N TYR A 615 -27.80 1.80 30.14
CA TYR A 615 -28.73 2.23 31.18
C TYR A 615 -29.92 1.28 31.37
N ASN A 616 -30.39 0.62 30.30
CA ASN A 616 -31.54 -0.30 30.34
C ASN A 616 -31.11 -1.76 30.07
N LYS A 617 -31.85 -2.71 30.65
CA LYS A 617 -31.69 -4.15 30.45
C LYS A 617 -33.04 -4.80 30.20
N ILE A 618 -33.08 -5.74 29.26
CA ILE A 618 -34.28 -6.50 28.86
C ILE A 618 -33.94 -8.00 28.88
N GLN A 619 -34.92 -8.86 29.16
CA GLN A 619 -34.78 -10.32 29.08
C GLN A 619 -35.71 -10.82 27.96
N VAL A 620 -35.16 -11.30 26.84
CA VAL A 620 -35.99 -11.71 25.68
C VAL A 620 -36.89 -12.88 26.06
N ASN A 621 -36.36 -13.86 26.79
CA ASN A 621 -37.11 -15.04 27.24
C ASN A 621 -38.37 -14.68 28.05
N SER A 622 -38.36 -13.56 28.79
CA SER A 622 -39.53 -13.10 29.56
C SER A 622 -40.71 -12.61 28.70
N LYS A 623 -40.45 -12.31 27.41
CA LYS A 623 -41.46 -11.89 26.42
C LYS A 623 -42.02 -13.06 25.59
N LEU A 624 -41.31 -14.18 25.57
CA LEU A 624 -41.69 -15.40 24.84
C LEU A 624 -42.43 -16.43 25.73
N SER A 625 -42.92 -16.00 26.90
CA SER A 625 -43.68 -16.86 27.81
C SER A 625 -44.95 -17.41 27.15
N GLY A 626 -45.04 -18.74 27.04
CA GLY A 626 -46.15 -19.47 26.42
C GLY A 626 -45.84 -20.08 25.05
N ILE A 627 -44.72 -19.70 24.42
CA ILE A 627 -44.19 -20.36 23.21
C ILE A 627 -43.25 -21.49 23.62
N ASP A 628 -43.24 -22.61 22.88
CA ASP A 628 -42.21 -23.64 23.09
C ASP A 628 -40.87 -23.19 22.52
N LEU A 629 -39.84 -23.15 23.37
CA LEU A 629 -38.50 -22.73 23.00
C LEU A 629 -37.51 -23.92 22.90
N SER A 630 -38.02 -25.17 22.95
CA SER A 630 -37.21 -26.39 22.92
C SER A 630 -36.26 -26.50 21.72
N ASN A 631 -36.75 -26.12 20.52
CA ASN A 631 -36.04 -26.22 19.24
C ASN A 631 -35.24 -24.96 18.85
N VAL A 632 -35.16 -23.93 19.71
CA VAL A 632 -34.40 -22.70 19.44
C VAL A 632 -33.26 -22.46 20.42
N GLN A 633 -32.30 -21.64 20.01
CA GLN A 633 -31.21 -21.11 20.82
C GLN A 633 -31.29 -19.58 20.86
N ILE A 634 -31.39 -19.01 22.06
CA ILE A 634 -31.57 -17.56 22.25
C ILE A 634 -30.31 -16.93 22.84
N LYS A 635 -29.83 -15.88 22.18
CA LYS A 635 -28.64 -15.13 22.57
C LYS A 635 -29.02 -13.81 23.25
N ASP A 636 -29.09 -13.80 24.57
CA ASP A 636 -29.24 -12.58 25.36
C ASP A 636 -27.89 -11.83 25.52
N ASN A 637 -27.49 -11.03 24.52
CA ASN A 637 -26.37 -10.08 24.63
C ASN A 637 -26.77 -8.65 24.15
N LEU A 638 -25.85 -7.83 23.63
CA LEU A 638 -26.23 -6.51 23.09
C LEU A 638 -27.12 -6.58 21.84
N LEU A 639 -26.89 -7.59 20.99
CA LEU A 639 -27.67 -7.90 19.81
C LEU A 639 -28.36 -9.25 20.04
N GLY A 640 -29.66 -9.20 20.37
CA GLY A 640 -30.43 -10.41 20.54
C GLY A 640 -30.46 -11.19 19.24
N SER A 641 -30.33 -12.52 19.30
CA SER A 641 -30.56 -13.37 18.13
C SER A 641 -31.12 -14.72 18.54
N ILE A 642 -32.10 -15.19 17.78
CA ILE A 642 -32.73 -16.49 17.92
C ILE A 642 -32.27 -17.34 16.75
N HIS A 643 -31.82 -18.56 17.02
CA HIS A 643 -31.28 -19.50 16.04
C HIS A 643 -32.03 -20.82 16.10
N TRP A 644 -32.35 -21.38 14.94
CA TRP A 644 -33.08 -22.63 14.84
C TRP A 644 -32.12 -23.83 14.88
N LYS A 645 -32.42 -24.82 15.73
CA LYS A 645 -31.67 -26.08 15.83
C LYS A 645 -31.94 -27.00 14.65
N ARG A 646 -33.21 -27.14 14.28
CA ARG A 646 -33.68 -27.90 13.11
C ARG A 646 -34.52 -26.99 12.21
N PRO A 647 -34.32 -26.96 10.87
CA PRO A 647 -35.00 -26.02 9.99
C PRO A 647 -36.51 -26.21 9.89
N ASP A 648 -37.00 -27.43 10.09
CA ASP A 648 -38.33 -27.84 9.62
C ASP A 648 -39.48 -27.51 10.58
N GLU A 649 -39.17 -27.00 11.77
CA GLU A 649 -40.13 -26.61 12.81
C GLU A 649 -40.26 -25.08 12.87
N TYR A 650 -41.16 -24.54 12.04
CA TYR A 650 -41.33 -23.09 11.84
C TYR A 650 -42.30 -22.44 12.84
N GLN A 651 -41.74 -21.74 13.83
CA GLN A 651 -42.43 -20.72 14.64
C GLN A 651 -41.86 -19.30 14.43
N GLU A 652 -41.15 -19.05 13.31
CA GLU A 652 -40.52 -17.75 13.03
C GLU A 652 -41.54 -16.60 13.06
N GLU A 653 -42.69 -16.76 12.41
CA GLU A 653 -43.69 -15.70 12.32
C GLU A 653 -44.34 -15.41 13.68
N GLU A 654 -44.67 -16.44 14.47
CA GLU A 654 -45.21 -16.29 15.83
C GLU A 654 -44.21 -15.59 16.77
N ILE A 655 -42.95 -16.01 16.78
CA ILE A 655 -41.90 -15.42 17.62
C ILE A 655 -41.59 -13.98 17.18
N PHE A 656 -41.56 -13.72 15.87
CA PHE A 656 -41.39 -12.37 15.32
C PHE A 656 -42.56 -11.47 15.70
N GLU A 657 -43.80 -11.93 15.50
CA GLU A 657 -45.04 -11.27 15.88
C GLU A 657 -45.17 -11.01 17.38
N ARG A 658 -44.59 -11.88 18.22
CA ARG A 658 -44.62 -11.78 19.68
C ARG A 658 -43.56 -10.83 20.23
N LEU A 659 -42.53 -10.48 19.47
CA LEU A 659 -41.52 -9.50 19.86
C LEU A 659 -41.72 -8.14 19.17
N ALA A 660 -42.30 -8.14 17.97
CA ALA A 660 -42.66 -6.92 17.25
C ALA A 660 -43.73 -6.12 18.03
N CYS A 661 -43.46 -4.83 18.23
CA CYS A 661 -44.33 -3.89 18.94
C CYS A 661 -44.58 -4.15 20.45
N GLU A 662 -43.86 -5.09 21.09
CA GLU A 662 -43.87 -5.21 22.56
C GLU A 662 -43.26 -3.98 23.26
N MET A 663 -42.33 -3.27 22.60
CA MET A 663 -41.61 -2.11 23.14
C MET A 663 -41.13 -1.17 22.01
N ASP A 664 -41.51 0.11 22.04
CA ASP A 664 -41.16 1.13 21.03
C ASP A 664 -39.65 1.28 20.76
N ASN A 665 -38.84 0.96 21.78
CA ASN A 665 -37.39 1.11 21.80
C ASN A 665 -36.63 -0.12 21.28
N LEU A 666 -37.34 -1.15 20.82
CA LEU A 666 -36.79 -2.32 20.15
C LEU A 666 -37.03 -2.28 18.63
N ARG A 667 -36.18 -2.99 17.88
CA ARG A 667 -36.41 -3.37 16.49
C ARG A 667 -36.15 -4.86 16.35
N VAL A 668 -37.10 -5.56 15.72
CA VAL A 668 -37.02 -7.00 15.45
C VAL A 668 -36.94 -7.16 13.94
N TYR A 669 -35.97 -7.95 13.48
CA TYR A 669 -35.69 -8.19 12.08
C TYR A 669 -35.58 -9.70 11.83
N ASN A 670 -36.18 -10.17 10.74
CA ASN A 670 -35.86 -11.43 10.08
C ASN A 670 -35.24 -11.11 8.71
N ARG A 671 -34.94 -12.14 7.89
CA ARG A 671 -34.32 -11.95 6.56
C ARG A 671 -35.14 -11.01 5.65
N LYS A 672 -36.47 -11.07 5.73
CA LYS A 672 -37.41 -10.24 4.94
C LYS A 672 -37.47 -8.77 5.36
N THR A 673 -37.10 -8.45 6.60
CA THR A 673 -37.28 -7.11 7.20
C THR A 673 -35.98 -6.38 7.51
N MET A 674 -34.82 -7.04 7.48
CA MET A 674 -33.52 -6.41 7.75
C MET A 674 -33.20 -5.31 6.72
N PRO A 675 -32.84 -4.08 7.14
CA PRO A 675 -32.42 -3.03 6.21
C PRO A 675 -31.17 -3.42 5.41
N VAL A 676 -31.28 -3.45 4.07
CA VAL A 676 -30.26 -3.96 3.13
C VAL A 676 -28.85 -3.39 3.37
N ARG A 677 -28.75 -2.08 3.67
CA ARG A 677 -27.49 -1.37 4.03
C ARG A 677 -26.73 -1.92 5.24
N LYS A 678 -27.30 -2.85 6.01
CA LYS A 678 -26.62 -3.56 7.11
C LYS A 678 -25.80 -4.75 6.60
N HIS A 679 -26.10 -5.29 5.41
CA HIS A 679 -25.48 -6.48 4.81
C HIS A 679 -25.33 -7.64 5.81
N PHE A 680 -26.48 -8.01 6.41
CA PHE A 680 -26.55 -8.91 7.56
C PHE A 680 -27.76 -9.86 7.47
N THR A 681 -27.84 -10.59 6.36
CA THR A 681 -28.92 -11.53 6.04
C THR A 681 -28.41 -12.85 5.45
N ASN A 682 -27.54 -12.79 4.44
CA ASN A 682 -27.09 -13.98 3.71
C ASN A 682 -25.87 -14.66 4.38
N HIS A 683 -26.08 -15.23 5.58
CA HIS A 683 -25.12 -16.15 6.18
C HIS A 683 -25.75 -17.07 7.25
N SER A 684 -25.47 -18.37 7.24
CA SER A 684 -26.08 -19.38 8.12
C SER A 684 -25.81 -19.24 9.63
N ARG A 685 -24.77 -18.47 9.99
CA ARG A 685 -24.44 -18.11 11.39
C ARG A 685 -25.17 -16.84 11.88
N ILE A 686 -25.93 -16.15 11.03
CA ILE A 686 -26.85 -15.07 11.43
C ILE A 686 -28.15 -15.73 11.89
N GLY A 687 -28.61 -15.39 13.10
CA GLY A 687 -29.85 -15.95 13.65
C GLY A 687 -31.04 -15.52 12.80
N GLU A 688 -31.96 -16.43 12.56
CA GLU A 688 -33.09 -16.21 11.66
C GLU A 688 -34.03 -15.08 12.15
N ILE A 689 -34.03 -14.80 13.47
CA ILE A 689 -34.50 -13.53 14.05
C ILE A 689 -33.36 -12.81 14.76
N VAL A 690 -33.25 -11.50 14.53
CA VAL A 690 -32.31 -10.55 15.13
C VAL A 690 -33.06 -9.44 15.85
N ILE A 691 -32.65 -9.10 17.07
CA ILE A 691 -33.30 -8.13 17.96
C ILE A 691 -32.28 -7.02 18.29
N GLU A 692 -32.54 -5.81 17.82
CA GLU A 692 -31.73 -4.62 18.14
C GLU A 692 -32.45 -3.76 19.21
N GLY A 693 -31.73 -3.41 20.27
CA GLY A 693 -32.17 -2.41 21.23
C GLY A 693 -31.72 -1.00 20.86
N SER A 694 -32.52 0.01 21.20
CA SER A 694 -32.09 1.42 21.14
C SER A 694 -30.79 1.66 21.94
N PRO A 695 -29.96 2.66 21.58
CA PRO A 695 -28.64 2.86 22.18
C PRO A 695 -28.68 2.94 23.72
N GLY A 696 -27.98 2.02 24.38
CA GLY A 696 -27.93 1.87 25.84
C GLY A 696 -28.87 0.83 26.44
N ILE A 697 -29.65 0.13 25.61
CA ILE A 697 -30.33 -1.12 25.94
C ILE A 697 -29.39 -2.31 25.69
N THR A 698 -29.36 -3.29 26.58
CA THR A 698 -28.80 -4.63 26.32
C THR A 698 -29.80 -5.71 26.69
N PHE A 699 -29.77 -6.84 25.98
CA PHE A 699 -30.44 -8.06 26.41
C PHE A 699 -29.48 -8.81 27.37
N ALA A 700 -29.99 -9.32 28.49
CA ALA A 700 -29.18 -10.07 29.46
C ALA A 700 -30.03 -10.83 30.48
N SER A 701 -29.91 -12.15 30.52
CA SER A 701 -30.50 -13.00 31.58
C SER A 701 -29.77 -12.90 32.94
N LYS A 702 -28.56 -12.32 32.98
CA LYS A 702 -27.75 -12.13 34.21
C LYS A 702 -27.25 -10.69 34.36
N SER A 703 -26.92 -10.30 35.59
CA SER A 703 -26.54 -8.93 35.98
C SER A 703 -25.13 -8.52 35.48
N SER A 704 -24.98 -8.30 34.18
CA SER A 704 -23.74 -7.78 33.57
C SER A 704 -23.25 -6.50 34.28
N LYS A 705 -21.96 -6.46 34.65
CA LYS A 705 -21.31 -5.32 35.32
C LYS A 705 -20.81 -4.24 34.34
N LYS A 706 -20.99 -4.42 33.03
CA LYS A 706 -20.58 -3.43 32.02
C LYS A 706 -21.30 -2.10 32.21
N GLN A 707 -20.56 -1.00 32.04
CA GLN A 707 -21.08 0.36 32.01
C GLN A 707 -21.36 0.84 30.59
N GLY A 708 -20.58 0.39 29.61
CA GLY A 708 -20.80 0.64 28.18
C GLY A 708 -20.69 -0.65 27.37
N ASP A 709 -21.28 -0.67 26.18
CA ASP A 709 -21.12 -1.74 25.18
C ASP A 709 -21.29 -1.15 23.75
N HIS A 710 -21.04 -1.96 22.74
CA HIS A 710 -20.91 -1.59 21.33
C HIS A 710 -21.44 -2.75 20.46
N GLY A 711 -22.02 -2.48 19.28
CA GLY A 711 -22.70 -3.51 18.48
C GLY A 711 -24.00 -3.04 17.81
N TYR A 712 -24.54 -1.89 18.25
CA TYR A 712 -25.69 -1.22 17.63
C TYR A 712 -25.46 -0.83 16.17
N ASP A 713 -26.51 -0.40 15.48
CA ASP A 713 -26.45 0.18 14.14
C ASP A 713 -25.37 1.27 14.00
N PHE A 714 -24.59 1.23 12.91
CA PHE A 714 -23.56 2.22 12.60
C PHE A 714 -24.12 3.64 12.37
N ASN A 715 -25.43 3.78 12.12
CA ASN A 715 -26.15 5.07 12.11
C ASN A 715 -26.16 5.75 13.49
N ARG A 716 -25.88 5.03 14.57
CA ARG A 716 -25.83 5.60 15.93
C ARG A 716 -24.48 6.29 16.14
N LYS A 717 -24.50 7.61 16.37
CA LYS A 717 -23.31 8.49 16.42
C LYS A 717 -22.16 8.00 17.33
N ASN A 718 -22.48 7.24 18.37
CA ASN A 718 -21.53 6.78 19.37
C ASN A 718 -20.82 5.47 18.94
N MET A 719 -21.29 4.79 17.89
CA MET A 719 -20.64 3.63 17.26
C MET A 719 -19.61 4.01 16.20
N HIS A 720 -19.52 5.28 15.81
CA HIS A 720 -18.56 5.78 14.83
C HIS A 720 -17.10 5.55 15.28
N ALA A 721 -16.26 5.05 14.37
CA ALA A 721 -14.85 4.77 14.55
C ALA A 721 -13.94 5.92 14.06
N ILE A 722 -12.64 5.89 14.39
CA ILE A 722 -11.63 6.83 13.91
C ILE A 722 -10.89 6.30 12.66
N PHE A 723 -10.37 7.21 11.85
CA PHE A 723 -9.37 6.91 10.81
C PHE A 723 -8.41 8.10 10.61
N PHE A 724 -7.13 7.79 10.58
CA PHE A 724 -6.02 8.71 10.32
C PHE A 724 -4.96 7.98 9.49
N ALA A 725 -4.35 8.64 8.50
CA ALA A 725 -3.28 8.05 7.68
C ALA A 725 -2.18 9.08 7.36
N ARG A 726 -0.93 8.65 7.28
CA ARG A 726 0.22 9.46 6.84
C ARG A 726 1.24 8.56 6.15
N GLY A 727 1.87 9.06 5.08
CA GLY A 727 3.02 8.40 4.46
C GLY A 727 3.32 8.94 3.07
N PRO A 728 4.35 8.43 2.38
CA PRO A 728 4.67 8.83 1.01
C PRO A 728 3.55 8.48 0.00
N GLY A 729 2.68 7.51 0.33
CA GLY A 729 1.48 7.21 -0.46
C GLY A 729 0.30 8.17 -0.25
N ILE A 730 0.31 9.02 0.79
CA ILE A 730 -0.85 9.80 1.26
C ILE A 730 -0.64 11.31 1.05
N LYS A 731 -1.61 11.98 0.39
CA LYS A 731 -1.64 13.44 0.24
C LYS A 731 -1.83 14.13 1.60
N LYS A 732 -1.03 15.16 1.86
CA LYS A 732 -1.00 15.91 3.13
C LYS A 732 -2.20 16.87 3.25
N GLY A 733 -2.76 16.98 4.46
CA GLY A 733 -3.88 17.89 4.77
C GLY A 733 -5.25 17.43 4.27
N THR A 734 -5.41 16.18 3.85
CA THR A 734 -6.61 15.70 3.15
C THR A 734 -7.72 15.32 4.13
N ARG A 735 -8.94 15.84 3.93
CA ARG A 735 -10.14 15.36 4.65
C ARG A 735 -11.04 14.54 3.72
N ILE A 736 -11.33 13.31 4.13
CA ILE A 736 -12.19 12.37 3.42
C ILE A 736 -13.63 12.54 3.90
N GLN A 737 -14.62 12.26 3.05
CA GLN A 737 -15.99 12.08 3.52
C GLN A 737 -16.13 10.81 4.36
N PRO A 738 -17.08 10.73 5.31
CA PRO A 738 -17.38 9.51 6.06
C PRO A 738 -17.64 8.28 5.17
N PHE A 739 -17.05 7.13 5.56
CA PHE A 739 -17.06 5.88 4.80
C PHE A 739 -17.14 4.64 5.71
N GLN A 740 -17.56 3.48 5.20
CA GLN A 740 -17.57 2.21 5.96
C GLN A 740 -16.21 1.52 5.91
N ASN A 741 -15.82 0.83 6.99
CA ASN A 741 -14.47 0.27 7.13
C ASN A 741 -14.07 -0.82 6.10
N VAL A 742 -15.02 -1.44 5.38
CA VAL A 742 -14.74 -2.34 4.24
C VAL A 742 -13.92 -1.68 3.13
N GLU A 743 -14.09 -0.37 2.91
CA GLU A 743 -13.36 0.39 1.89
C GLU A 743 -11.83 0.33 2.10
N LEU A 744 -11.37 0.15 3.35
CA LEU A 744 -9.95 0.19 3.71
C LEU A 744 -9.12 -0.87 3.00
N MET A 745 -9.70 -2.02 2.63
CA MET A 745 -8.99 -3.04 1.86
C MET A 745 -8.41 -2.48 0.57
N ASN A 746 -9.17 -1.65 -0.16
CA ASN A 746 -8.68 -1.03 -1.40
C ASN A 746 -7.57 0.00 -1.13
N LEU A 747 -7.64 0.75 -0.01
CA LEU A 747 -6.54 1.62 0.43
C LEU A 747 -5.26 0.80 0.72
N PHE A 748 -5.39 -0.32 1.42
CA PHE A 748 -4.24 -1.17 1.76
C PHE A 748 -3.63 -1.84 0.52
N ILE A 749 -4.47 -2.29 -0.42
CA ILE A 749 -4.06 -2.81 -1.74
C ILE A 749 -3.22 -1.78 -2.51
N ASP A 750 -3.62 -0.51 -2.49
CA ASP A 750 -2.90 0.56 -3.17
C ASP A 750 -1.60 0.98 -2.44
N LEU A 751 -1.61 1.05 -1.11
CA LEU A 751 -0.43 1.41 -0.31
C LEU A 751 0.65 0.32 -0.26
N LEU A 752 0.27 -0.96 -0.40
CA LEU A 752 1.18 -2.10 -0.58
C LEU A 752 1.56 -2.33 -2.06
N GLU A 753 0.94 -1.58 -2.99
CA GLU A 753 1.03 -1.75 -4.44
C GLU A 753 0.81 -3.20 -4.93
N ILE A 754 -0.19 -3.89 -4.35
CA ILE A 754 -0.60 -5.24 -4.78
C ILE A 754 -1.11 -5.18 -6.24
N PRO A 755 -0.75 -6.13 -7.13
CA PRO A 755 -1.23 -6.16 -8.52
C PRO A 755 -2.76 -6.07 -8.66
N LYS A 756 -3.23 -5.60 -9.82
CA LYS A 756 -4.66 -5.35 -10.12
C LYS A 756 -5.34 -6.51 -10.84
N GLU A 757 -4.54 -7.21 -11.62
CA GLU A 757 -4.86 -8.41 -12.38
C GLU A 757 -5.41 -9.48 -11.41
N GLU A 758 -4.87 -9.48 -10.19
CA GLU A 758 -5.37 -10.06 -8.95
C GLU A 758 -6.66 -9.37 -8.43
N LYS A 759 -7.75 -9.53 -9.20
CA LYS A 759 -9.11 -9.05 -8.90
C LYS A 759 -9.62 -9.59 -7.55
N LEU A 760 -9.32 -8.91 -6.45
CA LEU A 760 -9.85 -9.27 -5.13
C LEU A 760 -11.33 -8.91 -5.04
N LYS A 761 -12.17 -9.95 -4.97
CA LYS A 761 -13.57 -9.84 -4.55
C LYS A 761 -13.63 -9.37 -3.10
N ASN A 762 -13.86 -8.08 -2.91
CA ASN A 762 -14.17 -7.42 -1.65
C ASN A 762 -15.40 -6.50 -1.83
N ASP A 763 -16.02 -6.07 -0.73
CA ASP A 763 -17.25 -5.25 -0.75
C ASP A 763 -16.97 -3.74 -0.82
N GLY A 764 -15.72 -3.33 -0.57
CA GLY A 764 -15.24 -1.96 -0.79
C GLY A 764 -15.08 -1.65 -2.28
N ASN A 765 -15.16 -0.37 -2.64
CA ASN A 765 -15.25 0.08 -4.02
C ASN A 765 -13.90 0.61 -4.55
N SER A 766 -13.50 0.14 -5.74
CA SER A 766 -12.29 0.62 -6.43
C SER A 766 -12.29 2.14 -6.59
N GLY A 767 -11.14 2.78 -6.36
CA GLY A 767 -10.94 4.21 -6.56
C GLY A 767 -11.56 5.13 -5.50
N PHE A 768 -12.22 4.63 -4.45
CA PHE A 768 -12.74 5.49 -3.36
C PHE A 768 -11.65 6.39 -2.76
N PHE A 769 -10.44 5.85 -2.60
CA PHE A 769 -9.28 6.55 -2.06
C PHE A 769 -8.39 7.24 -3.10
N ASP A 770 -8.73 7.25 -4.40
CA ASP A 770 -7.96 7.97 -5.44
C ASP A 770 -7.78 9.46 -5.09
N GLY A 771 -8.79 10.04 -4.42
CA GLY A 771 -8.76 11.40 -3.90
C GLY A 771 -7.60 11.66 -2.93
N ILE A 772 -7.19 10.68 -2.12
CA ILE A 772 -6.15 10.85 -1.09
C ILE A 772 -4.77 10.31 -1.48
N LEU A 773 -4.70 9.38 -2.44
CA LEU A 773 -3.43 8.77 -2.83
C LEU A 773 -2.54 9.76 -3.60
N VAL A 774 -1.22 9.75 -3.37
CA VAL A 774 -0.27 10.59 -4.12
C VAL A 774 -0.13 10.12 -5.57
N LYS A 775 -0.09 8.80 -5.78
CA LYS A 775 -0.15 8.14 -7.10
C LYS A 775 -1.37 7.22 -7.15
N PRO A 776 -2.59 7.76 -7.37
CA PRO A 776 -3.81 6.96 -7.43
C PRO A 776 -3.75 5.98 -8.60
N ARG A 777 -3.95 4.70 -8.33
CA ARG A 777 -3.83 3.64 -9.33
C ARG A 777 -5.17 3.48 -10.06
N LYS A 778 -5.57 4.52 -10.81
CA LYS A 778 -6.83 4.58 -11.58
C LYS A 778 -7.20 3.25 -12.23
N GLU A 779 -8.37 2.73 -11.92
CA GLU A 779 -8.93 1.56 -12.57
C GLU A 779 -9.32 1.90 -14.02
N LEU A 780 -9.08 0.98 -14.97
CA LEU A 780 -9.65 1.11 -16.31
C LEU A 780 -11.13 0.77 -16.21
N ILE A 781 -11.98 1.80 -16.16
CA ILE A 781 -13.43 1.61 -16.23
C ILE A 781 -13.75 1.09 -17.63
N GLU A 782 -14.05 -0.20 -17.72
CA GLU A 782 -14.66 -0.80 -18.91
C GLU A 782 -15.91 0.00 -19.28
N LEU A 783 -15.90 0.65 -20.44
CA LEU A 783 -17.08 1.26 -21.05
C LEU A 783 -18.02 0.15 -21.52
N LYS A 784 -18.74 -0.46 -20.57
CA LYS A 784 -19.80 -1.42 -20.90
C LYS A 784 -20.94 -0.71 -21.63
N GLU A 785 -21.61 -1.47 -22.48
CA GLU A 785 -22.60 -0.95 -23.41
C GLU A 785 -23.73 -0.15 -22.75
N HIS A 786 -24.24 0.82 -23.52
CA HIS A 786 -25.39 1.62 -23.17
C HIS A 786 -26.69 0.78 -23.15
N ILE A 787 -27.61 1.09 -22.24
CA ILE A 787 -28.99 0.58 -22.34
C ILE A 787 -29.62 1.11 -23.63
N ARG A 788 -30.24 0.20 -24.39
CA ARG A 788 -30.87 0.50 -25.68
C ARG A 788 -32.35 0.87 -25.47
N GLU A 789 -32.93 1.56 -26.45
CA GLU A 789 -34.38 1.82 -26.44
C GLU A 789 -35.14 0.48 -26.57
N CYS A 790 -36.32 0.37 -25.95
CA CYS A 790 -37.13 -0.84 -26.06
C CYS A 790 -37.64 -1.07 -27.49
N GLU A 791 -37.76 -2.34 -27.88
CA GLU A 791 -38.30 -2.73 -29.18
C GLU A 791 -39.73 -2.18 -29.37
N MET A 792 -39.95 -1.46 -30.47
CA MET A 792 -41.26 -0.90 -30.80
C MET A 792 -42.13 -1.92 -31.55
N LEU A 793 -43.32 -2.16 -31.01
CA LEU A 793 -44.36 -3.07 -31.52
C LEU A 793 -45.25 -2.41 -32.60
N SER A 794 -45.17 -1.09 -32.73
CA SER A 794 -45.85 -0.32 -33.79
C SER A 794 -45.11 0.99 -34.05
N ASP A 795 -45.17 1.48 -35.28
CA ASP A 795 -44.58 2.76 -35.71
C ASP A 795 -45.53 3.97 -35.44
N THR A 796 -46.62 3.73 -34.70
CA THR A 796 -47.69 4.71 -34.47
C THR A 796 -47.50 5.48 -33.17
N GLN A 797 -46.63 6.50 -33.21
CA GLN A 797 -46.31 7.43 -32.11
C GLN A 797 -47.53 8.23 -31.59
N LYS A 798 -48.40 7.57 -30.81
CA LYS A 798 -49.62 8.13 -30.21
C LYS A 798 -49.83 7.54 -28.80
N PRO A 799 -49.42 8.26 -27.74
CA PRO A 799 -49.76 7.86 -26.38
C PRO A 799 -51.29 7.85 -26.18
N LYS A 800 -51.80 6.81 -25.51
CA LYS A 800 -53.23 6.68 -25.15
C LYS A 800 -53.45 6.97 -23.67
N SER A 801 -54.67 7.39 -23.35
CA SER A 801 -55.12 7.76 -22.01
C SER A 801 -56.23 6.83 -21.49
N CYS A 802 -55.99 6.18 -20.36
CA CYS A 802 -57.03 5.57 -19.55
C CYS A 802 -57.71 6.64 -18.67
N GLY A 803 -59.05 6.71 -18.71
CA GLY A 803 -59.86 7.49 -17.76
C GLY A 803 -60.66 8.67 -18.35
N LYS A 804 -61.48 9.32 -17.51
CA LYS A 804 -62.56 10.23 -17.92
C LYS A 804 -62.15 11.70 -18.10
N SER A 805 -61.16 11.99 -18.94
CA SER A 805 -60.90 13.37 -19.35
C SER A 805 -60.45 13.50 -20.81
N LYS A 806 -61.38 13.97 -21.66
CA LYS A 806 -61.01 14.57 -22.95
C LYS A 806 -60.37 15.93 -22.68
N THR A 807 -59.25 16.22 -23.36
CA THR A 807 -58.50 17.50 -23.29
C THR A 807 -57.71 17.82 -22.01
N GLN A 808 -56.60 17.10 -21.82
CA GLN A 808 -55.33 17.84 -21.74
C GLN A 808 -54.41 17.39 -22.89
N PRO A 809 -53.82 18.31 -23.66
CA PRO A 809 -52.80 17.93 -24.63
C PRO A 809 -51.52 17.56 -23.88
N ILE A 810 -51.11 16.29 -23.98
CA ILE A 810 -49.71 15.93 -23.77
C ILE A 810 -48.90 16.85 -24.69
N LEU A 811 -47.95 17.62 -24.12
CA LEU A 811 -47.07 18.44 -24.96
C LEU A 811 -46.36 17.49 -25.92
N LYS A 812 -46.54 17.70 -27.23
CA LYS A 812 -45.65 17.14 -28.24
C LYS A 812 -44.22 17.49 -27.81
N CYS A 813 -43.39 16.50 -27.50
CA CYS A 813 -41.94 16.68 -27.55
C CYS A 813 -41.65 17.30 -28.92
N SER A 814 -41.19 18.56 -28.94
CA SER A 814 -41.16 19.36 -30.16
C SER A 814 -40.16 18.78 -31.15
N LYS A 815 -40.42 18.92 -32.45
CA LYS A 815 -39.52 18.45 -33.54
C LYS A 815 -38.13 19.13 -33.57
N THR A 816 -37.78 19.89 -32.53
CA THR A 816 -36.59 20.72 -32.37
C THR A 816 -35.37 19.92 -31.86
N GLY A 817 -35.02 18.84 -32.55
CA GLY A 817 -33.70 18.17 -32.48
C GLY A 817 -33.27 17.47 -31.19
N GLN A 818 -33.81 17.82 -30.02
CA GLN A 818 -33.42 17.26 -28.71
C GLN A 818 -34.07 15.88 -28.48
N ARG A 819 -33.57 14.86 -29.18
CA ARG A 819 -33.70 13.46 -28.74
C ARG A 819 -32.85 13.24 -27.47
N LEU A 820 -33.23 12.25 -26.68
CA LEU A 820 -32.62 11.84 -25.40
C LEU A 820 -32.79 12.82 -24.21
N PRO A 821 -34.03 13.00 -23.70
CA PRO A 821 -34.27 13.50 -22.35
C PRO A 821 -34.17 12.36 -21.33
N PHE A 822 -33.30 12.49 -20.32
CA PHE A 822 -32.92 11.49 -19.30
C PHE A 822 -32.42 10.16 -19.89
N VAL A 823 -31.16 9.81 -19.63
CA VAL A 823 -30.73 8.43 -19.84
C VAL A 823 -29.80 8.00 -18.72
N PRO A 824 -29.99 6.80 -18.13
CA PRO A 824 -28.87 6.04 -17.60
C PRO A 824 -28.07 5.50 -18.79
N LEU A 825 -27.47 6.39 -19.60
CA LEU A 825 -26.71 6.03 -20.80
C LEU A 825 -25.60 5.05 -20.43
N ASN A 826 -25.04 5.17 -19.22
CA ASN A 826 -23.92 4.36 -18.74
C ASN A 826 -24.31 3.41 -17.58
N SER A 827 -25.52 2.86 -17.56
CA SER A 827 -25.86 1.79 -16.61
C SER A 827 -25.35 0.42 -17.08
N VAL A 828 -24.44 -0.14 -16.29
CA VAL A 828 -23.45 -1.17 -16.69
C VAL A 828 -24.02 -2.61 -16.67
N ASN A 829 -25.16 -2.87 -17.32
CA ASN A 829 -25.59 -4.25 -17.65
C ASN A 829 -26.65 -4.28 -18.80
N SER A 830 -26.26 -3.92 -20.02
CA SER A 830 -27.17 -3.58 -21.14
C SER A 830 -28.19 -4.65 -21.53
N ASN A 831 -27.77 -5.89 -21.78
CA ASN A 831 -28.55 -6.88 -22.56
C ASN A 831 -29.92 -7.24 -21.96
N ASN A 832 -30.10 -7.08 -20.65
CA ASN A 832 -31.32 -7.47 -19.94
C ASN A 832 -32.28 -6.30 -19.66
N PHE A 833 -31.92 -5.06 -20.02
CA PHE A 833 -32.73 -3.87 -19.76
C PHE A 833 -32.92 -3.02 -21.03
N CYS A 834 -34.06 -2.33 -21.12
CA CYS A 834 -34.32 -1.34 -22.16
C CYS A 834 -35.04 -0.10 -21.60
N TYR A 835 -35.00 1.04 -22.31
CA TYR A 835 -35.67 2.27 -21.89
C TYR A 835 -36.85 2.70 -22.78
N GLU A 836 -37.79 3.42 -22.18
CA GLU A 836 -38.93 4.10 -22.80
C GLU A 836 -38.96 5.57 -22.38
N SER A 837 -39.23 6.51 -23.30
CA SER A 837 -39.11 7.95 -23.05
C SER A 837 -40.44 8.71 -23.12
N TYR A 838 -40.83 9.33 -22.00
CA TYR A 838 -42.12 10.00 -21.81
C TYR A 838 -41.97 11.52 -21.59
N CYS A 839 -41.08 12.16 -22.36
CA CYS A 839 -40.76 13.62 -22.38
C CYS A 839 -40.23 14.23 -21.05
N GLN A 840 -40.99 14.19 -19.97
CA GLN A 840 -40.58 14.69 -18.64
C GLN A 840 -40.15 13.59 -17.66
N ASP A 841 -40.47 12.34 -18.00
CA ASP A 841 -40.21 11.13 -17.23
C ASP A 841 -39.69 10.05 -18.17
N ASN A 842 -38.91 9.09 -17.66
CA ASN A 842 -38.45 7.92 -18.42
C ASN A 842 -38.58 6.66 -17.59
N ILE A 843 -38.83 5.52 -18.25
CA ILE A 843 -38.86 4.19 -17.63
C ILE A 843 -37.67 3.38 -18.18
N VAL A 844 -36.93 2.72 -17.30
CA VAL A 844 -36.09 1.57 -17.67
C VAL A 844 -36.78 0.32 -17.13
N LYS A 845 -36.94 -0.71 -17.96
CA LYS A 845 -37.57 -1.99 -17.56
C LYS A 845 -36.67 -3.17 -17.92
N HIS A 846 -36.77 -4.24 -17.13
CA HIS A 846 -36.11 -5.50 -17.46
C HIS A 846 -36.84 -6.17 -18.64
N ALA A 847 -36.10 -6.55 -19.69
CA ALA A 847 -36.65 -7.02 -20.96
C ALA A 847 -37.62 -8.20 -20.82
N ASN A 848 -37.33 -9.12 -19.88
CA ASN A 848 -38.17 -10.29 -19.61
C ASN A 848 -39.19 -10.10 -18.47
N PHE A 849 -39.06 -9.07 -17.62
CA PHE A 849 -39.79 -8.96 -16.35
C PHE A 849 -40.37 -7.56 -16.17
N THR A 850 -41.62 -7.37 -16.60
CA THR A 850 -42.32 -6.08 -16.55
C THR A 850 -42.48 -5.51 -15.14
N LYS A 851 -42.42 -6.36 -14.09
CA LYS A 851 -42.51 -5.94 -12.69
C LYS A 851 -41.19 -5.36 -12.12
N VAL A 852 -40.06 -5.50 -12.84
CA VAL A 852 -38.75 -4.93 -12.48
C VAL A 852 -38.50 -3.70 -13.36
N LEU A 853 -38.68 -2.51 -12.80
CA LEU A 853 -38.55 -1.24 -13.52
C LEU A 853 -38.08 -0.09 -12.64
N THR A 854 -37.64 0.98 -13.30
CA THR A 854 -37.06 2.18 -12.70
C THR A 854 -37.58 3.42 -13.42
N VAL A 855 -38.28 4.29 -12.70
CA VAL A 855 -38.83 5.56 -13.20
C VAL A 855 -37.89 6.71 -12.81
N PHE A 856 -37.58 7.58 -13.76
CA PHE A 856 -36.77 8.79 -13.56
C PHE A 856 -37.66 10.02 -13.76
N GLU A 857 -37.83 10.84 -12.72
CA GLU A 857 -38.82 11.94 -12.67
C GLU A 857 -38.17 13.28 -12.31
N GLY A 858 -38.26 14.28 -13.20
CA GLY A 858 -37.77 15.65 -12.94
C GLY A 858 -38.88 16.62 -12.50
N MET A 859 -38.92 17.00 -11.22
CA MET A 859 -40.01 17.81 -10.65
C MET A 859 -39.58 19.24 -10.29
N THR A 860 -40.46 20.22 -10.57
CA THR A 860 -40.26 21.65 -10.24
C THR A 860 -41.52 22.25 -9.62
N SER A 861 -41.41 22.90 -8.47
CA SER A 861 -42.51 23.53 -7.70
C SER A 861 -43.41 24.51 -8.49
N GLN A 862 -42.91 25.14 -9.56
CA GLN A 862 -43.70 26.05 -10.42
C GLN A 862 -44.57 25.33 -11.47
N LYS A 863 -44.37 24.02 -11.69
CA LYS A 863 -45.23 23.17 -12.50
C LYS A 863 -45.82 22.12 -11.56
N SER A 864 -47.09 22.30 -11.15
CA SER A 864 -47.78 21.46 -10.17
C SER A 864 -47.72 19.98 -10.56
N GLY A 865 -46.71 19.27 -10.04
CA GLY A 865 -46.37 17.90 -10.47
C GLY A 865 -47.11 16.79 -9.72
N PHE A 866 -47.85 17.16 -8.68
CA PHE A 866 -48.81 16.28 -8.00
C PHE A 866 -50.19 16.53 -8.61
N ASN A 867 -50.50 15.79 -9.67
CA ASN A 867 -51.86 15.77 -10.21
C ASN A 867 -52.75 14.95 -9.26
N ASN A 868 -53.71 15.60 -8.61
CA ASN A 868 -54.82 14.91 -7.92
C ASN A 868 -55.83 14.25 -8.91
N GLY A 869 -55.45 14.14 -10.18
CA GLY A 869 -56.25 13.52 -11.24
C GLY A 869 -56.03 12.01 -11.28
N GLU A 870 -56.71 11.27 -10.40
CA GLU A 870 -56.69 9.80 -10.36
C GLU A 870 -57.23 9.15 -11.67
N ASP A 871 -57.85 9.98 -12.51
CA ASP A 871 -58.66 9.66 -13.70
C ASP A 871 -57.95 9.91 -15.06
N LEU A 872 -56.62 10.13 -15.06
CA LEU A 872 -55.80 10.23 -16.29
C LEU A 872 -54.46 9.50 -16.17
N ARG A 873 -54.34 8.35 -16.84
CA ARG A 873 -53.14 7.49 -16.83
C ARG A 873 -52.74 7.16 -18.26
N PHE A 874 -51.44 7.17 -18.56
CA PHE A 874 -50.93 7.10 -19.94
C PHE A 874 -50.01 5.91 -20.16
N TYR A 875 -50.05 5.36 -21.38
CA TYR A 875 -49.07 4.41 -21.90
C TYR A 875 -48.78 4.74 -23.37
N ASP A 876 -47.60 4.36 -23.86
CA ASP A 876 -47.30 4.43 -25.29
C ASP A 876 -47.73 3.12 -25.98
N GLU A 877 -48.47 3.24 -27.09
CA GLU A 877 -48.80 2.07 -27.92
C GLU A 877 -47.56 1.47 -28.59
N ASN A 878 -46.48 2.23 -28.73
CA ASN A 878 -45.21 1.73 -29.28
C ASN A 878 -44.64 0.55 -28.48
N TYR A 879 -44.85 0.46 -27.17
CA TYR A 879 -44.23 -0.59 -26.32
C TYR A 879 -45.24 -1.54 -25.64
N ALA A 880 -46.55 -1.38 -25.86
CA ALA A 880 -47.62 -2.11 -25.16
C ALA A 880 -48.21 -3.29 -25.97
N ARG A 881 -48.11 -4.52 -25.45
CA ARG A 881 -48.62 -5.75 -26.13
C ARG A 881 -50.15 -5.92 -26.06
N ASN A 882 -50.77 -5.75 -24.89
CA ASN A 882 -52.24 -5.82 -24.73
C ASN A 882 -52.82 -4.41 -24.53
N LYS A 883 -53.94 -4.10 -25.21
CA LYS A 883 -54.44 -2.72 -25.37
C LYS A 883 -55.64 -2.34 -24.51
N GLU A 884 -56.42 -3.31 -24.02
CA GLU A 884 -57.75 -3.02 -23.43
C GLU A 884 -57.83 -3.39 -21.94
N GLU A 885 -57.30 -4.55 -21.53
CA GLU A 885 -57.30 -5.02 -20.12
C GLU A 885 -56.60 -4.05 -19.15
N LYS A 886 -55.51 -3.39 -19.59
CA LYS A 886 -54.70 -2.51 -18.75
C LYS A 886 -55.53 -1.42 -18.06
N CYS A 887 -56.42 -0.73 -18.78
CA CYS A 887 -57.09 0.47 -18.25
C CYS A 887 -58.07 0.18 -17.09
N GLU A 888 -58.69 -0.99 -17.05
CA GLU A 888 -59.63 -1.38 -15.99
C GLU A 888 -58.88 -1.90 -14.75
N TYR A 889 -57.92 -2.82 -14.96
CA TYR A 889 -57.13 -3.45 -13.90
C TYR A 889 -56.38 -2.44 -13.02
N LEU A 890 -55.89 -1.34 -13.62
CA LEU A 890 -55.19 -0.26 -12.93
C LEU A 890 -55.99 0.40 -11.78
N LYS A 891 -57.33 0.33 -11.76
CA LYS A 891 -58.17 1.06 -10.79
C LYS A 891 -57.81 0.78 -9.33
N ASN A 892 -57.47 -0.47 -9.01
CA ASN A 892 -57.20 -0.90 -7.62
C ASN A 892 -55.71 -0.78 -7.24
N LEU A 893 -54.81 -0.73 -8.24
CA LEU A 893 -53.36 -0.70 -8.07
C LEU A 893 -52.84 0.65 -7.57
N LYS A 894 -51.63 0.67 -7.00
CA LYS A 894 -50.94 1.89 -6.56
C LYS A 894 -49.66 2.13 -7.36
N SER A 895 -49.38 3.39 -7.70
CA SER A 895 -48.18 3.76 -8.47
C SER A 895 -46.97 4.05 -7.60
N ILE A 896 -45.79 3.57 -8.01
CA ILE A 896 -44.51 3.87 -7.37
C ILE A 896 -43.90 5.22 -7.82
N SER A 897 -44.41 5.79 -8.93
CA SER A 897 -44.07 7.12 -9.43
C SER A 897 -44.67 8.20 -8.55
N VAL A 898 -43.96 9.32 -8.40
CA VAL A 898 -44.44 10.47 -7.63
C VAL A 898 -45.51 11.24 -8.40
N ARG A 899 -45.44 11.30 -9.75
CA ARG A 899 -46.48 11.92 -10.59
C ARG A 899 -47.72 11.05 -10.83
N LYS A 900 -47.57 9.72 -10.79
CA LYS A 900 -48.66 8.72 -10.96
C LYS A 900 -49.33 8.73 -12.33
N THR A 901 -48.68 9.36 -13.32
CA THR A 901 -49.15 9.56 -14.70
C THR A 901 -48.96 8.35 -15.61
N LEU A 902 -47.95 7.51 -15.36
CA LEU A 902 -47.53 6.43 -16.25
C LEU A 902 -48.13 5.08 -15.81
N ALA A 903 -48.89 4.43 -16.70
CA ALA A 903 -49.67 3.23 -16.41
C ALA A 903 -48.81 2.04 -15.94
N ASP A 904 -47.66 1.79 -16.58
CA ASP A 904 -46.77 0.68 -16.25
C ASP A 904 -46.07 0.83 -14.88
N THR A 905 -46.23 1.97 -14.19
CA THR A 905 -45.67 2.20 -12.84
C THR A 905 -46.59 1.75 -11.70
N TYR A 906 -47.74 1.15 -12.01
CA TYR A 906 -48.76 0.71 -11.05
C TYR A 906 -48.62 -0.77 -10.70
N PHE A 907 -48.69 -1.06 -9.40
CA PHE A 907 -48.48 -2.39 -8.83
C PHE A 907 -49.58 -2.75 -7.84
N GLU A 908 -49.78 -4.06 -7.68
CA GLU A 908 -50.43 -4.62 -6.49
C GLU A 908 -49.42 -4.57 -5.34
N LEU A 909 -49.76 -3.84 -4.27
CA LEU A 909 -48.89 -3.59 -3.12
C LEU A 909 -49.71 -3.77 -1.83
N PRO A 910 -49.16 -4.35 -0.75
CA PRO A 910 -49.88 -4.51 0.51
C PRO A 910 -50.35 -3.17 1.09
N ASP A 911 -51.58 -3.08 1.59
CA ASP A 911 -52.15 -1.82 2.09
C ASP A 911 -51.29 -1.19 3.20
N GLY A 912 -50.76 -1.99 4.13
CA GLY A 912 -49.86 -1.49 5.18
C GLY A 912 -48.53 -0.94 4.64
N PHE A 913 -48.03 -1.44 3.50
CA PHE A 913 -46.90 -0.83 2.80
C PHE A 913 -47.31 0.52 2.19
N VAL A 914 -48.49 0.58 1.58
CA VAL A 914 -49.03 1.80 0.95
C VAL A 914 -49.26 2.91 2.00
N GLU A 915 -49.84 2.55 3.15
CA GLU A 915 -50.14 3.46 4.26
C GLU A 915 -48.90 3.93 5.03
N LYS A 916 -47.96 3.02 5.36
CA LYS A 916 -46.79 3.34 6.18
C LYS A 916 -45.61 3.87 5.37
N ILE A 917 -45.41 3.37 4.14
CA ILE A 917 -44.27 3.72 3.29
C ILE A 917 -44.67 4.70 2.19
N LEU A 918 -45.53 4.28 1.25
CA LEU A 918 -45.68 4.97 -0.03
C LEU A 918 -46.32 6.36 0.11
N ILE A 919 -47.49 6.45 0.76
CA ILE A 919 -48.21 7.72 0.96
C ILE A 919 -47.40 8.71 1.82
N PRO A 920 -46.75 8.32 2.94
CA PRO A 920 -45.94 9.24 3.72
C PRO A 920 -44.62 9.62 3.02
N LEU A 921 -44.06 8.77 2.15
CA LEU A 921 -42.84 9.07 1.39
C LEU A 921 -43.11 10.05 0.25
N ASP A 922 -44.28 9.96 -0.40
CA ASP A 922 -44.74 10.97 -1.35
C ASP A 922 -44.93 12.32 -0.66
N LYS A 923 -45.60 12.37 0.50
CA LYS A 923 -45.75 13.59 1.32
C LYS A 923 -44.40 14.17 1.78
N LEU A 924 -43.43 13.31 2.10
CA LEU A 924 -42.05 13.73 2.41
C LEU A 924 -41.33 14.31 1.17
N THR A 925 -41.56 13.71 -0.01
CA THR A 925 -41.01 14.16 -1.29
C THR A 925 -41.61 15.51 -1.71
N GLU A 926 -42.91 15.71 -1.54
CA GLU A 926 -43.60 17.00 -1.73
C GLU A 926 -43.03 18.09 -0.80
N LYS A 927 -42.90 17.79 0.50
CA LYS A 927 -42.28 18.68 1.50
C LYS A 927 -40.85 19.07 1.12
N TYR A 928 -40.08 18.18 0.50
CA TYR A 928 -38.77 18.52 -0.06
C TYR A 928 -38.86 19.33 -1.36
N LEU A 929 -39.80 19.04 -2.26
CA LEU A 929 -40.00 19.83 -3.48
C LEU A 929 -40.34 21.29 -3.14
N ASN A 930 -41.19 21.51 -2.14
CA ASN A 930 -41.52 22.83 -1.60
C ASN A 930 -40.32 23.50 -0.89
N SER A 931 -39.43 22.72 -0.27
CA SER A 931 -38.23 23.25 0.43
C SER A 931 -37.07 23.60 -0.51
N TYR A 932 -36.88 22.83 -1.59
CA TYR A 932 -35.74 22.91 -2.51
C TYR A 932 -36.09 23.47 -3.90
N GLN A 933 -37.39 23.70 -4.16
CA GLN A 933 -38.01 24.14 -5.42
C GLN A 933 -37.90 23.19 -6.61
N THR A 934 -36.83 22.39 -6.70
CA THR A 934 -36.59 21.42 -7.79
C THR A 934 -35.93 20.16 -7.24
N LEU A 935 -36.48 19.00 -7.60
CA LEU A 935 -35.96 17.67 -7.27
C LEU A 935 -35.80 16.83 -8.54
N PHE A 936 -34.86 15.90 -8.51
CA PHE A 936 -34.78 14.79 -9.45
C PHE A 936 -34.96 13.50 -8.65
N ILE A 937 -35.90 12.66 -9.05
CA ILE A 937 -36.32 11.48 -8.29
C ILE A 937 -36.11 10.23 -9.16
N ILE A 938 -35.66 9.15 -8.55
CA ILE A 938 -35.59 7.82 -9.15
C ILE A 938 -36.41 6.90 -8.25
N SER A 939 -37.43 6.24 -8.79
CA SER A 939 -38.32 5.31 -8.04
C SER A 939 -38.38 3.98 -8.79
N GLY A 940 -38.12 2.84 -8.12
CA GLY A 940 -38.08 1.55 -8.82
C GLY A 940 -38.38 0.33 -7.96
N THR A 941 -38.57 -0.80 -8.62
CA THR A 941 -38.90 -2.11 -8.04
C THR A 941 -37.89 -3.18 -8.45
N THR A 942 -37.65 -4.15 -7.58
CA THR A 942 -36.70 -5.24 -7.84
C THR A 942 -37.05 -6.53 -7.10
N ILE A 943 -36.41 -7.62 -7.50
CA ILE A 943 -36.58 -8.98 -6.98
C ILE A 943 -35.23 -9.45 -6.43
N ASP A 944 -35.18 -9.64 -5.11
CA ASP A 944 -34.11 -10.18 -4.27
C ASP A 944 -34.82 -11.19 -3.34
N SER A 945 -34.92 -12.44 -3.79
CA SER A 945 -35.71 -13.49 -3.12
C SER A 945 -34.88 -14.33 -2.17
N ASN A 946 -33.56 -14.30 -2.33
CA ASN A 946 -32.59 -14.90 -1.41
C ASN A 946 -32.20 -13.95 -0.26
N TYR A 947 -32.55 -12.65 -0.37
CA TYR A 947 -32.31 -11.57 0.59
C TYR A 947 -30.82 -11.25 0.78
N ASP A 948 -29.97 -11.36 -0.25
CA ASP A 948 -28.54 -11.07 -0.13
C ASP A 948 -28.13 -9.61 -0.41
N GLY A 949 -29.08 -8.77 -0.85
CA GLY A 949 -28.88 -7.37 -1.19
C GLY A 949 -28.49 -7.12 -2.65
N LYS A 950 -28.75 -8.09 -3.55
CA LYS A 950 -28.57 -7.98 -5.00
C LYS A 950 -29.86 -8.35 -5.73
N MET A 951 -29.96 -8.00 -7.00
CA MET A 951 -31.00 -8.56 -7.87
C MET A 951 -30.75 -10.07 -8.06
N ASP A 952 -31.81 -10.88 -7.96
CA ASP A 952 -31.84 -12.30 -8.37
C ASP A 952 -31.34 -12.45 -9.83
N ASP A 953 -30.79 -13.62 -10.19
CA ASP A 953 -30.37 -13.87 -11.58
C ASP A 953 -31.57 -14.09 -12.53
N SER A 954 -31.40 -13.84 -13.83
CA SER A 954 -32.49 -13.94 -14.82
C SER A 954 -33.15 -15.32 -14.91
N SER A 955 -32.47 -16.39 -14.47
CA SER A 955 -33.02 -17.74 -14.32
C SER A 955 -33.86 -17.92 -13.05
N GLU A 956 -33.56 -17.18 -11.98
CA GLU A 956 -34.26 -17.22 -10.70
C GLU A 956 -35.50 -16.32 -10.69
N ILE A 957 -35.51 -15.26 -11.51
CA ILE A 957 -36.68 -14.40 -11.78
C ILE A 957 -37.61 -15.01 -12.86
N ALA A 958 -37.25 -16.12 -13.49
CA ALA A 958 -37.93 -16.66 -14.69
C ALA A 958 -39.46 -16.91 -14.57
N ASP A 959 -40.01 -17.06 -13.36
CA ASP A 959 -41.45 -17.00 -13.13
C ASP A 959 -42.01 -15.57 -13.31
N LYS A 960 -42.73 -15.36 -14.40
CA LYS A 960 -43.38 -14.08 -14.74
C LYS A 960 -44.42 -13.62 -13.71
N ASN A 961 -44.87 -14.50 -12.81
CA ASN A 961 -45.84 -14.14 -11.77
C ASN A 961 -45.19 -13.51 -10.54
N LYS A 962 -43.91 -13.80 -10.27
CA LYS A 962 -43.15 -13.37 -9.09
C LYS A 962 -43.30 -11.85 -8.83
N ASN A 963 -43.83 -11.49 -7.66
CA ASN A 963 -44.03 -10.08 -7.30
C ASN A 963 -42.72 -9.40 -6.86
N PRO A 964 -42.57 -8.07 -7.02
CA PRO A 964 -41.41 -7.35 -6.53
C PRO A 964 -41.23 -7.53 -5.02
N THR A 965 -40.01 -7.86 -4.62
CA THR A 965 -39.62 -8.04 -3.21
C THR A 965 -39.30 -6.71 -2.53
N HIS A 966 -38.83 -5.73 -3.30
CA HIS A 966 -38.27 -4.48 -2.78
C HIS A 966 -38.65 -3.30 -3.69
N PHE A 967 -38.89 -2.16 -3.06
CA PHE A 967 -39.06 -0.84 -3.67
C PHE A 967 -37.96 0.09 -3.17
N TYR A 968 -37.39 0.89 -4.06
CA TYR A 968 -36.36 1.87 -3.71
C TYR A 968 -36.69 3.24 -4.29
N ARG A 969 -36.24 4.29 -3.58
CA ARG A 969 -36.36 5.68 -4.05
C ARG A 969 -35.08 6.48 -3.74
N ILE A 970 -34.60 7.22 -4.73
CA ILE A 970 -33.51 8.19 -4.61
C ILE A 970 -34.10 9.58 -4.85
N ILE A 971 -33.79 10.52 -3.96
CA ILE A 971 -34.13 11.94 -4.10
C ILE A 971 -32.83 12.73 -4.22
N LEU A 972 -32.62 13.37 -5.36
CA LEU A 972 -31.50 14.26 -5.64
C LEU A 972 -31.93 15.73 -5.61
N SER A 973 -31.07 16.61 -5.07
CA SER A 973 -31.33 18.05 -5.00
C SER A 973 -30.04 18.89 -5.00
N CYS A 974 -30.10 20.11 -5.52
CA CYS A 974 -29.03 21.11 -5.42
C CYS A 974 -29.39 22.20 -4.38
N SER A 975 -28.59 23.26 -4.26
CA SER A 975 -29.06 24.49 -3.59
C SER A 975 -30.23 25.15 -4.34
N LYS A 976 -30.91 26.12 -3.71
CA LYS A 976 -31.93 26.93 -4.37
C LYS A 976 -31.29 27.73 -5.52
N ASN A 977 -31.83 27.60 -6.73
CA ASN A 977 -31.25 28.07 -7.99
C ASN A 977 -29.87 27.45 -8.35
N GLY A 978 -29.44 26.41 -7.64
CA GLY A 978 -28.17 25.70 -7.84
C GLY A 978 -28.17 24.67 -8.96
N TRP A 979 -29.33 24.30 -9.52
CA TRP A 979 -29.40 23.44 -10.70
C TRP A 979 -28.86 24.17 -11.95
N LYS A 980 -28.04 23.47 -12.76
CA LYS A 980 -27.60 23.87 -14.11
C LYS A 980 -28.49 23.23 -15.18
N SER A 981 -28.82 21.95 -15.00
CA SER A 981 -29.95 21.30 -15.68
C SER A 981 -30.60 20.30 -14.72
N ILE A 982 -31.88 20.06 -14.88
CA ILE A 982 -32.59 18.92 -14.25
C ILE A 982 -32.40 17.63 -15.08
N ASN A 983 -32.01 17.78 -16.35
CA ASN A 983 -31.96 16.72 -17.34
C ASN A 983 -30.79 16.98 -18.30
N PRO A 984 -29.69 16.21 -18.25
CA PRO A 984 -29.33 15.31 -17.14
C PRO A 984 -29.22 16.08 -15.79
N PRO A 985 -29.40 15.41 -14.64
CA PRO A 985 -29.41 16.07 -13.33
C PRO A 985 -28.03 16.61 -12.98
N ARG A 986 -27.85 17.94 -13.03
CA ARG A 986 -26.54 18.57 -12.82
C ARG A 986 -26.66 19.88 -12.05
N CYS A 987 -26.01 19.95 -10.89
CA CYS A 987 -25.81 21.21 -10.17
C CYS A 987 -24.76 22.09 -10.87
N LYS A 988 -24.80 23.41 -10.63
CA LYS A 988 -23.81 24.39 -11.08
C LYS A 988 -22.45 24.12 -10.44
N ASN A 989 -22.44 23.92 -9.13
CA ASN A 989 -21.36 23.27 -8.39
C ASN A 989 -21.78 21.82 -8.06
N PRO A 990 -21.08 20.78 -8.56
CA PRO A 990 -21.40 19.38 -8.25
C PRO A 990 -21.38 19.03 -6.75
N GLU A 991 -20.58 19.73 -5.93
CA GLU A 991 -20.47 19.45 -4.49
C GLU A 991 -21.74 19.81 -3.71
N GLU A 992 -22.56 20.72 -4.24
CA GLU A 992 -23.87 21.07 -3.66
C GLU A 992 -24.91 19.95 -3.82
N MET A 993 -24.64 18.93 -4.65
CA MET A 993 -25.60 17.87 -4.90
C MET A 993 -25.80 17.02 -3.64
N LYS A 994 -27.04 17.01 -3.16
CA LYS A 994 -27.54 16.18 -2.08
C LYS A 994 -28.22 14.95 -2.66
N SER A 995 -28.02 13.83 -1.98
CA SER A 995 -28.67 12.55 -2.22
C SER A 995 -29.34 12.09 -0.93
N LEU A 996 -30.53 11.52 -1.03
CA LEU A 996 -31.24 10.83 0.05
C LEU A 996 -31.91 9.60 -0.57
N SER A 997 -31.58 8.41 -0.07
CA SER A 997 -31.90 7.14 -0.73
C SER A 997 -32.47 6.14 0.27
N PHE A 998 -33.39 5.29 -0.20
CA PHE A 998 -34.09 4.30 0.62
C PHE A 998 -34.26 2.98 -0.13
N ILE A 999 -34.27 1.86 0.59
CA ILE A 999 -34.67 0.53 0.09
C ILE A 999 -35.64 -0.07 1.11
N PHE A 1000 -36.89 -0.29 0.71
CA PHE A 1000 -37.94 -0.89 1.54
C PHE A 1000 -38.34 -2.26 0.97
N PRO A 1001 -38.47 -3.30 1.79
CA PRO A 1001 -39.10 -4.55 1.37
C PRO A 1001 -40.62 -4.33 1.18
N ILE A 1002 -41.24 -4.99 0.19
CA ILE A 1002 -42.66 -4.83 -0.15
C ILE A 1002 -43.46 -5.87 0.64
N ILE A 1003 -43.72 -5.55 1.90
CA ILE A 1003 -44.32 -6.42 2.91
C ILE A 1003 -45.17 -5.60 3.90
N GLN A 1004 -45.95 -6.28 4.73
CA GLN A 1004 -46.75 -5.68 5.81
C GLN A 1004 -46.38 -6.28 7.18
N PRO A 1005 -45.15 -6.06 7.68
CA PRO A 1005 -44.71 -6.63 8.95
C PRO A 1005 -45.38 -5.88 10.12
N LYS A 1006 -45.83 -6.64 11.13
CA LYS A 1006 -46.45 -6.11 12.35
C LYS A 1006 -45.63 -5.01 13.04
N SER A 1007 -44.30 -5.08 12.96
CA SER A 1007 -43.38 -4.07 13.52
C SER A 1007 -43.61 -2.65 12.97
N TRP A 1008 -44.14 -2.48 11.75
CA TRP A 1008 -44.45 -1.16 11.21
C TRP A 1008 -45.72 -0.54 11.80
N SER A 1009 -46.61 -1.34 12.41
CA SER A 1009 -47.88 -0.85 12.98
C SER A 1009 -47.65 0.17 14.10
N CYS A 1010 -46.75 -0.14 15.04
CA CYS A 1010 -46.33 0.72 16.15
C CYS A 1010 -45.30 1.80 15.78
N MET A 1011 -44.65 1.71 14.61
CA MET A 1011 -43.66 2.70 14.19
C MET A 1011 -44.29 3.90 13.45
N ASP A 1012 -43.73 5.08 13.69
CA ASP A 1012 -43.92 6.30 12.88
C ASP A 1012 -43.17 6.15 11.54
N SER A 1013 -43.70 6.74 10.45
CA SER A 1013 -43.09 6.58 9.12
C SER A 1013 -41.70 7.20 9.00
N ASN A 1014 -41.35 8.24 9.77
CA ASN A 1014 -40.01 8.81 9.76
C ASN A 1014 -38.98 7.87 10.38
N ASP A 1015 -39.34 7.16 11.45
CA ASP A 1015 -38.51 6.11 12.05
C ASP A 1015 -38.29 4.95 11.08
N ILE A 1016 -39.37 4.49 10.40
CA ILE A 1016 -39.26 3.49 9.33
C ILE A 1016 -38.32 4.01 8.22
N PHE A 1017 -38.50 5.26 7.77
CA PHE A 1017 -37.63 5.86 6.75
C PHE A 1017 -36.17 5.97 7.19
N ILE A 1018 -35.88 6.21 8.48
CA ILE A 1018 -34.51 6.29 9.00
C ILE A 1018 -33.87 4.91 9.07
N ASP A 1019 -34.60 3.89 9.51
CA ASP A 1019 -34.10 2.52 9.59
C ASP A 1019 -33.79 1.95 8.19
N TYR A 1020 -34.62 2.25 7.17
CA TYR A 1020 -34.45 1.85 5.76
C TYR A 1020 -33.75 2.89 4.84
N LEU A 1021 -33.02 3.87 5.39
CA LEU A 1021 -32.05 4.66 4.62
C LEU A 1021 -31.02 3.73 3.95
N ALA A 1022 -30.50 4.12 2.79
CA ALA A 1022 -29.50 3.37 2.02
C ALA A 1022 -28.44 4.28 1.38
N GLN A 1023 -27.33 3.71 0.91
CA GLN A 1023 -26.47 4.32 -0.11
C GLN A 1023 -27.15 4.25 -1.49
N ILE A 1024 -26.62 4.97 -2.48
CA ILE A 1024 -26.97 4.67 -3.88
C ILE A 1024 -26.29 3.38 -4.34
N LEU A 1025 -25.13 3.02 -3.80
CA LEU A 1025 -24.44 1.76 -4.10
C LEU A 1025 -25.28 0.53 -3.73
N ASP A 1026 -26.00 0.57 -2.60
CA ASP A 1026 -26.94 -0.50 -2.23
C ASP A 1026 -28.04 -0.65 -3.28
N ILE A 1027 -28.51 0.48 -3.83
CA ILE A 1027 -29.50 0.50 -4.92
C ILE A 1027 -28.88 -0.03 -6.22
N GLU A 1028 -27.62 0.30 -6.55
CA GLU A 1028 -26.93 -0.29 -7.71
C GLU A 1028 -26.78 -1.80 -7.60
N LYS A 1029 -26.52 -2.33 -6.39
CA LYS A 1029 -26.45 -3.77 -6.11
C LYS A 1029 -27.82 -4.44 -6.28
N ILE A 1030 -28.86 -3.95 -5.59
CA ILE A 1030 -30.18 -4.61 -5.55
C ILE A 1030 -31.04 -4.40 -6.81
N SER A 1031 -30.76 -3.37 -7.63
CA SER A 1031 -31.45 -3.16 -8.92
C SER A 1031 -30.70 -3.71 -10.14
N GLY A 1032 -29.44 -4.12 -9.97
CA GLY A 1032 -28.53 -4.45 -11.08
C GLY A 1032 -28.11 -3.25 -11.95
N MET A 1033 -28.65 -2.04 -11.71
CA MET A 1033 -28.42 -0.84 -12.51
C MET A 1033 -27.36 0.07 -11.88
N LYS A 1034 -26.21 0.26 -12.52
CA LYS A 1034 -25.28 1.34 -12.13
C LYS A 1034 -25.84 2.71 -12.54
N LEU A 1035 -25.68 3.71 -11.68
CA LEU A 1035 -26.25 5.04 -11.85
C LEU A 1035 -25.12 6.07 -12.02
N GLN A 1036 -24.97 6.62 -13.23
CA GLN A 1036 -24.00 7.68 -13.50
C GLN A 1036 -24.70 9.03 -13.75
N ILE A 1037 -24.26 10.05 -13.02
CA ILE A 1037 -24.71 11.43 -13.10
C ILE A 1037 -23.83 12.14 -14.13
N GLU A 1038 -24.44 12.52 -15.25
CA GLU A 1038 -23.73 13.05 -16.42
C GLU A 1038 -23.09 14.42 -16.15
N GLY A 1039 -21.86 14.61 -16.64
CA GLY A 1039 -21.11 15.86 -16.47
C GLY A 1039 -20.58 16.12 -15.05
N ALA A 1040 -20.69 15.14 -14.14
CA ALA A 1040 -19.87 15.05 -12.93
C ALA A 1040 -18.66 14.13 -13.18
N THR A 1041 -17.51 14.40 -12.56
CA THR A 1041 -16.33 13.54 -12.70
C THR A 1041 -16.56 12.15 -12.08
N ASN A 1042 -15.74 11.16 -12.43
CA ASN A 1042 -15.83 9.81 -11.84
C ASN A 1042 -15.74 9.86 -10.30
N GLN A 1043 -14.85 10.69 -9.76
CA GLN A 1043 -14.72 10.89 -8.32
C GLN A 1043 -15.97 11.56 -7.70
N GLN A 1044 -16.56 12.57 -8.35
CA GLN A 1044 -17.82 13.19 -7.87
C GLN A 1044 -18.99 12.19 -7.91
N ASN A 1045 -19.09 11.40 -8.99
CA ASN A 1045 -20.06 10.30 -9.12
C ASN A 1045 -19.88 9.25 -8.02
N LEU A 1046 -18.64 8.90 -7.66
CA LEU A 1046 -18.36 7.99 -6.57
C LEU A 1046 -18.77 8.62 -5.22
N MET A 1047 -18.33 9.85 -4.93
CA MET A 1047 -18.63 10.55 -3.67
C MET A 1047 -20.14 10.69 -3.41
N ILE A 1048 -20.94 11.02 -4.44
CA ILE A 1048 -22.41 11.13 -4.33
C ILE A 1048 -23.06 9.77 -4.02
N ARG A 1049 -22.54 8.66 -4.57
CA ARG A 1049 -23.10 7.32 -4.40
C ARG A 1049 -22.78 6.66 -3.06
N HIS A 1050 -21.56 6.86 -2.57
CA HIS A 1050 -21.11 6.39 -1.24
C HIS A 1050 -21.75 7.15 -0.05
N ARG A 1051 -22.43 8.28 -0.29
CA ARG A 1051 -22.91 9.14 0.82
C ARG A 1051 -23.94 8.42 1.69
N ILE A 1052 -23.50 7.97 2.87
CA ILE A 1052 -24.38 7.43 3.91
C ILE A 1052 -25.13 8.58 4.59
N ASN A 1053 -26.45 8.59 4.42
CA ASN A 1053 -27.33 9.47 5.18
C ASN A 1053 -27.73 8.75 6.49
N LEU A 1054 -27.57 9.42 7.62
CA LEU A 1054 -27.96 8.89 8.95
C LEU A 1054 -29.30 9.48 9.44
N LYS A 1055 -29.87 10.42 8.66
CA LYS A 1055 -31.07 11.20 8.99
C LYS A 1055 -31.76 11.70 7.72
N LEU A 1056 -33.06 11.91 7.82
CA LEU A 1056 -33.84 12.68 6.84
C LEU A 1056 -33.35 14.13 6.75
N TRP A 1057 -33.61 14.81 5.63
CA TRP A 1057 -33.25 16.22 5.48
C TRP A 1057 -34.11 17.10 6.38
N ASN A 1058 -33.47 17.97 7.18
CA ASN A 1058 -34.17 18.99 7.95
C ASN A 1058 -34.84 20.00 7.01
N GLY A 1059 -36.14 19.86 6.78
CA GLY A 1059 -36.97 20.98 6.32
C GLY A 1059 -36.86 22.14 7.31
N LYS A 1060 -36.87 23.38 6.82
CA LYS A 1060 -36.73 24.57 7.69
C LYS A 1060 -37.85 24.62 8.73
N ARG A 1061 -37.55 24.28 9.99
CA ARG A 1061 -38.46 24.53 11.11
C ARG A 1061 -38.60 26.04 11.30
N ASN A 1062 -39.82 26.55 11.18
CA ASN A 1062 -40.18 27.81 11.82
C ASN A 1062 -39.93 27.66 13.34
N LYS A 1063 -39.33 28.68 13.96
CA LYS A 1063 -39.09 28.68 15.41
C LYS A 1063 -40.43 28.79 16.15
N ARG A 1064 -40.91 27.69 16.76
CA ARG A 1064 -41.83 27.69 17.91
C ARG A 1064 -41.78 26.34 18.64
N ASN A 1065 -41.41 26.43 19.92
CA ASN A 1065 -41.67 25.57 21.09
C ASN A 1065 -41.54 24.02 20.99
N GLY A 1066 -40.88 23.43 22.00
CA GLY A 1066 -40.81 21.96 22.22
C GLY A 1066 -39.41 21.50 22.62
N ALA A 1067 -39.26 21.05 23.87
CA ALA A 1067 -37.98 20.63 24.47
C ALA A 1067 -37.40 19.34 23.83
N GLY A 1068 -36.10 19.04 23.93
CA GLY A 1068 -35.03 19.91 24.44
C GLY A 1068 -33.67 19.19 24.54
N VAL A 1069 -32.67 19.68 23.80
CA VAL A 1069 -31.24 19.42 24.02
C VAL A 1069 -30.52 20.73 23.73
N LEU A 1070 -29.94 21.38 24.74
CA LEU A 1070 -29.21 22.64 24.57
C LEU A 1070 -27.79 22.37 24.06
N ASP A 1071 -27.48 22.88 22.86
CA ASP A 1071 -26.11 22.94 22.37
C ASP A 1071 -25.38 24.11 23.05
N PHE A 1072 -24.60 23.79 24.07
CA PHE A 1072 -23.89 24.77 24.92
C PHE A 1072 -22.85 25.62 24.17
N SER A 1073 -22.52 25.31 22.91
CA SER A 1073 -21.49 26.00 22.14
C SER A 1073 -21.82 27.45 21.78
N MET A 1074 -23.10 27.78 21.54
CA MET A 1074 -23.49 29.12 21.06
C MET A 1074 -23.71 30.17 22.17
N VAL A 1075 -24.10 29.74 23.37
CA VAL A 1075 -24.41 30.66 24.48
C VAL A 1075 -23.15 31.35 25.01
N LEU A 1076 -22.03 30.62 25.07
CA LEU A 1076 -20.76 31.13 25.60
C LEU A 1076 -20.20 32.30 24.77
N VAL A 1077 -20.38 32.27 23.45
CA VAL A 1077 -19.92 33.33 22.53
C VAL A 1077 -20.68 34.63 22.75
N CYS A 1078 -22.00 34.57 22.98
CA CYS A 1078 -22.82 35.74 23.24
C CYS A 1078 -22.51 36.37 24.61
N ILE A 1079 -22.29 35.53 25.64
CA ILE A 1079 -21.94 36.01 26.98
C ILE A 1079 -20.57 36.71 26.97
N LEU A 1080 -19.54 36.13 26.32
CA LEU A 1080 -18.23 36.77 26.21
C LEU A 1080 -18.28 38.10 25.46
N ALA A 1081 -19.11 38.21 24.41
CA ALA A 1081 -19.32 39.47 23.68
C ALA A 1081 -20.09 40.55 24.48
N THR A 1082 -20.69 40.21 25.62
CA THR A 1082 -21.41 41.14 26.51
C THR A 1082 -20.62 41.46 27.79
N ILE A 1083 -19.44 40.86 27.97
CA ILE A 1083 -18.53 41.07 29.13
C ILE A 1083 -17.24 41.79 28.69
N LEU A 1084 -16.99 41.90 27.38
CA LEU A 1084 -15.82 42.55 26.77
C LEU A 1084 -16.21 43.68 25.80
N GLY A 1085 -17.34 44.35 26.06
CA GLY A 1085 -17.87 45.50 25.31
C GLY A 1085 -18.37 46.58 26.24
#